data_AF-A0A813KKQ6-F1
#
_entry.id   AF-A0A813KKQ6-F1
#
_cell.length_a   1.000
_cell.length_b   1.000
_cell.length_c   1.000
_cell.angle_alpha   90.00
_cell.angle_beta   90.00
_cell.angle_gamma   90.00
#
_symmetry.space_group_name_H-M   'P 1'
#
loop_
_entity.id
_entity.type
_entity.pdbx_description
1 polymer ?
#
loop_
_entity_poly.entity_id
_entity_poly.type
_entity_poly.pdbx_seq_one_letter_code
_entity_poly.pdbx_strand_id
1 'polypeptide(L)'
;MTRRYPLGIVAGGLQDGVLSLWDPSKIINSRGADQGLIHSSQVHKGTVNCVEFHPLKSNLMATCGSDSEVNILNIDNPSKPEIYKPSSTNKHQGSEVLACAWNRIVPHILCSCSNTGTTVVWDLKQKKEVISFQDPANRLRCSSVAWHPEVPTQLMVCYDDDRQPSMQMWDLRNCQYPFKETAPHSKGVLGVAWNSMDPNLILSCGKDNRIICSSIATGSPETWCDIACPQWNFEVKWAPHKPSLISASSYNGSVSIYSVQNQQNGAKYCPRWYRKPCGNSFGFGGKMMSFGNKAVAAATADAPNAPKQSPTSSFCQSLVIPTEPDIVPSADMFEQWIAERKLREYCHDKVASWHHHRMFEATVMMIGCASSNGVDVNVEKSKQRRLSVGIVDKDKDTEVKGSKPNMGALQGLLAEDLLKLVASHQSSMPQVAVGRRHSLCSVTDDGKISFANKSVKLLGDELDPAQQGIGFTCRKGFKPESPNQDSWSLLKVENLFSIYGVYDGHGQKGHDVSEFVRENLPKLILRDERFKTGDMHSLLKDSFWKIQDIIGFMDEQQTLSAQMSGTTATVAVHDHIQSKLFLAHVADSTAVLGKFEDASRKKIQAIQLTRDHKPNLKDEKARIEKAGGRVVFDGYANHRVYAKNGRYPGLNMSRCLGDLLGHAEAGCSCDPEIKEVDLGPLDHVLLLCSDGVWEFITPTEAVTLVHEFGPAKAMVAAERLAKEAWDRWIQEEGGAVVDDITVVLIFFNPSGRSN
;
A
#
# COMPACT_ATOMS: atom_id res chain seq x y z
N MET A 1 -2.71 -16.93 -18.98
CA MET A 1 -2.04 -15.66 -19.35
C MET A 1 -1.28 -15.02 -18.20
N THR A 2 -1.89 -14.76 -17.04
CA THR A 2 -1.29 -14.01 -15.91
C THR A 2 0.03 -14.56 -15.36
N ARG A 3 0.27 -15.88 -15.38
CA ARG A 3 1.58 -16.46 -14.99
C ARG A 3 2.70 -16.22 -16.01
N ARG A 4 2.36 -16.08 -17.29
CA ARG A 4 3.33 -15.93 -18.39
C ARG A 4 3.57 -14.46 -18.77
N TYR A 5 2.55 -13.62 -18.58
CA TYR A 5 2.57 -12.19 -18.85
C TYR A 5 2.04 -11.46 -17.61
N PRO A 6 2.89 -11.20 -16.59
CA PRO A 6 2.46 -10.69 -15.30
C PRO A 6 1.92 -9.26 -15.38
N LEU A 7 2.43 -8.44 -16.31
CA LEU A 7 1.93 -7.09 -16.58
C LEU A 7 0.89 -7.04 -17.72
N GLY A 8 0.37 -8.19 -18.17
CA GLY A 8 -0.56 -8.29 -19.29
C GLY A 8 0.12 -8.18 -20.66
N ILE A 9 -0.68 -7.88 -21.69
CA ILE A 9 -0.24 -7.76 -23.08
C ILE A 9 -0.67 -6.38 -23.59
N VAL A 10 0.22 -5.70 -24.30
CA VAL A 10 -0.11 -4.48 -25.03
C VAL A 10 -0.31 -4.85 -26.49
N ALA A 11 -1.36 -4.31 -27.11
CA ALA A 11 -1.64 -4.48 -28.52
C ALA A 11 -1.66 -3.12 -29.22
N GLY A 12 -1.16 -3.07 -30.45
CA GLY A 12 -1.08 -1.84 -31.23
C GLY A 12 -1.37 -2.13 -32.69
N GLY A 13 -2.34 -1.38 -33.22
CA GLY A 13 -2.68 -1.36 -34.63
C GLY A 13 -1.83 -0.33 -35.36
N LEU A 14 -1.27 -0.73 -36.49
CA LEU A 14 -0.36 0.08 -37.30
C LEU A 14 -1.05 0.60 -38.57
N GLN A 15 -0.45 1.60 -39.19
CA GLN A 15 -0.98 2.25 -40.40
C GLN A 15 -0.98 1.33 -41.63
N ASP A 16 -0.09 0.35 -41.66
CA ASP A 16 0.01 -0.65 -42.71
C ASP A 16 -1.01 -1.80 -42.57
N GLY A 17 -1.83 -1.80 -41.52
CA GLY A 17 -2.81 -2.87 -41.26
C GLY A 17 -2.28 -4.02 -40.41
N VAL A 18 -1.06 -3.90 -39.88
CA VAL A 18 -0.45 -4.87 -38.96
C VAL A 18 -0.95 -4.66 -37.54
N LEU A 19 -1.24 -5.76 -36.84
CA LEU A 19 -1.42 -5.78 -35.40
C LEU A 19 -0.18 -6.42 -34.75
N SER A 20 0.40 -5.71 -33.79
CA SER A 20 1.52 -6.21 -32.99
C SER A 20 1.13 -6.35 -31.53
N LEU A 21 1.64 -7.41 -30.89
CA LEU A 21 1.43 -7.75 -29.49
C LEU A 21 2.77 -7.72 -28.76
N TRP A 22 2.83 -7.06 -27.59
CA TRP A 22 4.04 -6.90 -26.80
C TRP A 22 3.86 -7.31 -25.34
N ASP A 23 4.96 -7.77 -24.73
CA ASP A 23 5.10 -8.05 -23.30
C ASP A 23 5.71 -6.84 -22.59
N PRO A 24 4.91 -6.07 -21.81
CA PRO A 24 5.40 -4.89 -21.11
C PRO A 24 6.49 -5.19 -20.10
N SER A 25 6.47 -6.40 -19.51
CA SER A 25 7.45 -6.81 -18.48
C SER A 25 8.85 -6.84 -19.06
N LYS A 26 9.01 -7.34 -20.29
CA LYS A 26 10.30 -7.35 -21.00
C LYS A 26 10.77 -5.96 -21.39
N ILE A 27 9.85 -5.11 -21.86
CA ILE A 27 10.16 -3.73 -22.25
C ILE A 27 10.67 -2.95 -21.03
N ILE A 28 9.99 -3.05 -19.89
CA ILE A 28 10.35 -2.33 -18.65
C ILE A 28 11.66 -2.86 -18.08
N ASN A 29 11.80 -4.19 -17.94
CA ASN A 29 12.98 -4.80 -17.33
C ASN A 29 14.25 -4.57 -18.15
N SER A 30 14.13 -4.51 -19.47
CA SER A 30 15.27 -4.25 -20.38
C SER A 30 15.58 -2.76 -20.58
N ARG A 31 14.82 -1.85 -19.94
CA ARG A 31 14.87 -0.40 -20.22
C ARG A 31 14.74 -0.07 -21.72
N GLY A 32 13.95 -0.85 -22.45
CA GLY A 32 13.71 -0.68 -23.88
C GLY A 32 14.76 -1.33 -24.81
N ALA A 33 15.73 -2.09 -24.30
CA ALA A 33 16.68 -2.84 -25.14
C ALA A 33 16.05 -4.10 -25.79
N ASP A 34 15.09 -4.74 -25.12
CA ASP A 34 14.22 -5.76 -25.70
C ASP A 34 12.92 -5.08 -26.13
N GLN A 35 12.57 -5.19 -27.43
CA GLN A 35 11.31 -4.67 -27.95
C GLN A 35 10.09 -5.37 -27.34
N GLY A 36 10.28 -6.53 -26.68
CA GLY A 36 9.22 -7.28 -26.02
C GLY A 36 8.16 -7.81 -26.97
N LEU A 37 8.44 -7.86 -28.28
CA LEU A 37 7.49 -8.29 -29.30
C LEU A 37 7.16 -9.78 -29.13
N ILE A 38 5.87 -10.07 -28.98
CA ILE A 38 5.34 -11.44 -28.87
C ILE A 38 4.92 -11.97 -30.24
N HIS A 39 4.20 -11.15 -30.99
CA HIS A 39 3.63 -11.53 -32.27
C HIS A 39 3.33 -10.29 -33.12
N SER A 40 3.40 -10.44 -34.44
CA SER A 40 3.03 -9.41 -35.41
C SER A 40 2.38 -10.10 -36.61
N SER A 41 1.18 -9.65 -37.00
CA SER A 41 0.47 -10.19 -38.16
C SER A 41 -0.38 -9.15 -38.88
N GLN A 42 -0.56 -9.34 -40.19
CA GLN A 42 -1.47 -8.55 -41.00
C GLN A 42 -2.91 -8.92 -40.65
N VAL A 43 -3.66 -7.98 -40.09
CA VAL A 43 -5.07 -8.19 -39.70
C VAL A 43 -6.04 -7.42 -40.58
N HIS A 44 -5.59 -6.35 -41.23
CA HIS A 44 -6.39 -5.50 -42.11
C HIS A 44 -5.62 -5.21 -43.40
N LYS A 45 -6.30 -4.89 -44.50
CA LYS A 45 -5.64 -4.46 -45.76
C LYS A 45 -5.26 -2.97 -45.77
N GLY A 46 -5.83 -2.20 -44.85
CA GLY A 46 -5.53 -0.80 -44.62
C GLY A 46 -5.31 -0.52 -43.14
N THR A 47 -5.21 0.77 -42.78
CA THR A 47 -4.97 1.22 -41.41
C THR A 47 -5.87 0.54 -40.39
N VAL A 48 -5.29 0.08 -39.28
CA VAL A 48 -6.04 -0.34 -38.10
C VAL A 48 -6.46 0.91 -37.33
N ASN A 49 -7.75 1.24 -37.37
CA ASN A 49 -8.28 2.46 -36.76
C ASN A 49 -8.58 2.31 -35.28
N CYS A 50 -8.98 1.11 -34.84
CA CYS A 50 -9.30 0.84 -33.45
C CYS A 50 -8.86 -0.56 -33.05
N VAL A 51 -8.36 -0.68 -31.81
CA VAL A 51 -8.05 -1.93 -31.15
C VAL A 51 -8.70 -1.89 -29.76
N GLU A 52 -9.59 -2.84 -29.46
CA GLU A 52 -10.25 -2.90 -28.16
C GLU A 52 -10.23 -4.31 -27.57
N PHE A 53 -9.65 -4.43 -26.37
CA PHE A 53 -9.73 -5.64 -25.57
C PHE A 53 -11.13 -5.85 -24.99
N HIS A 54 -11.55 -7.10 -24.93
CA HIS A 54 -12.83 -7.47 -24.36
C HIS A 54 -12.82 -7.27 -22.83
N PRO A 55 -13.78 -6.53 -22.24
CA PRO A 55 -13.76 -6.16 -20.82
C PRO A 55 -13.94 -7.35 -19.85
N LEU A 56 -14.72 -8.37 -20.22
CA LEU A 56 -15.00 -9.54 -19.38
C LEU A 56 -14.18 -10.80 -19.73
N LYS A 57 -13.46 -10.81 -20.86
CA LYS A 57 -12.76 -11.98 -21.40
C LYS A 57 -11.39 -11.54 -21.88
N SER A 58 -10.37 -11.74 -21.04
CA SER A 58 -9.02 -11.25 -21.29
C SER A 58 -8.35 -11.86 -22.53
N ASN A 59 -8.89 -12.94 -23.07
CA ASN A 59 -8.38 -13.62 -24.26
C ASN A 59 -8.99 -13.13 -25.58
N LEU A 60 -9.94 -12.21 -25.55
CA LEU A 60 -10.58 -11.69 -26.77
C LEU A 60 -10.27 -10.22 -26.98
N MET A 61 -10.14 -9.83 -28.25
CA MET A 61 -10.04 -8.44 -28.67
C MET A 61 -10.71 -8.25 -30.03
N ALA A 62 -11.07 -7.01 -30.34
CA ALA A 62 -11.62 -6.61 -31.63
C ALA A 62 -10.70 -5.58 -32.28
N THR A 63 -10.62 -5.63 -33.61
CA THR A 63 -9.97 -4.61 -34.44
C THR A 63 -10.91 -4.16 -35.54
N CYS A 64 -10.80 -2.91 -35.94
CA CYS A 64 -11.49 -2.41 -37.13
C CYS A 64 -10.59 -1.46 -37.92
N GLY A 65 -10.80 -1.38 -39.23
CA GLY A 65 -9.89 -0.65 -40.12
C GLY A 65 -10.56 0.05 -41.30
N SER A 66 -9.72 0.71 -42.10
CA SER A 66 -10.12 1.41 -43.31
C SER A 66 -10.54 0.49 -44.47
N ASP A 67 -10.35 -0.83 -44.32
CA ASP A 67 -10.74 -1.84 -45.31
C ASP A 67 -12.20 -2.29 -45.20
N SER A 68 -13.03 -1.54 -44.47
CA SER A 68 -14.41 -1.88 -44.14
C SER A 68 -14.56 -3.11 -43.25
N GLU A 69 -13.49 -3.67 -42.69
CA GLU A 69 -13.56 -4.91 -41.91
C GLU A 69 -13.58 -4.68 -40.40
N VAL A 70 -14.26 -5.58 -39.70
CA VAL A 70 -14.19 -5.76 -38.26
C VAL A 70 -13.73 -7.20 -38.02
N ASN A 71 -12.63 -7.36 -37.29
CA ASN A 71 -12.04 -8.64 -36.99
C ASN A 71 -12.02 -8.89 -35.48
N ILE A 72 -12.24 -10.14 -35.09
CA ILE A 72 -12.19 -10.60 -33.71
C ILE A 72 -11.00 -11.53 -33.59
N LEU A 73 -10.18 -11.29 -32.57
CA LEU A 73 -9.00 -12.09 -32.32
C LEU A 73 -9.15 -12.82 -31.00
N ASN A 74 -8.91 -14.13 -31.04
CA ASN A 74 -8.67 -14.93 -29.86
C ASN A 74 -7.16 -15.07 -29.64
N ILE A 75 -6.69 -14.52 -28.52
CA ILE A 75 -5.29 -14.51 -28.13
C ILE A 75 -4.97 -15.54 -27.03
N ASP A 76 -5.80 -16.58 -26.84
CA ASP A 76 -5.49 -17.71 -25.93
C ASP A 76 -4.04 -18.22 -26.09
N ASN A 77 -3.55 -18.23 -27.34
CA ASN A 77 -2.13 -18.35 -27.66
C ASN A 77 -1.59 -17.06 -28.32
N PRO A 78 -0.96 -16.13 -27.57
CA PRO A 78 -0.52 -14.83 -28.08
C PRO A 78 0.50 -14.89 -29.22
N SER A 79 1.26 -15.98 -29.36
CA SER A 79 2.23 -16.14 -30.45
C SER A 79 1.58 -16.55 -31.79
N LYS A 80 0.33 -17.00 -31.75
CA LYS A 80 -0.46 -17.39 -32.92
C LYS A 80 -1.95 -17.11 -32.67
N PRO A 81 -2.37 -15.84 -32.72
CA PRO A 81 -3.76 -15.46 -32.51
C PRO A 81 -4.66 -16.03 -33.62
N GLU A 82 -5.87 -16.41 -33.24
CA GLU A 82 -6.90 -16.85 -34.19
C GLU A 82 -7.79 -15.66 -34.57
N ILE A 83 -7.96 -15.42 -35.86
CA ILE A 83 -8.71 -14.27 -36.39
C ILE A 83 -9.99 -14.76 -37.06
N TYR A 84 -11.13 -14.17 -36.71
CA TYR A 84 -12.42 -14.46 -37.34
C TYR A 84 -13.30 -13.22 -37.43
N LYS A 85 -14.29 -13.25 -38.33
CA LYS A 85 -15.23 -12.14 -38.56
C LYS A 85 -16.49 -12.30 -37.69
N PRO A 86 -17.11 -11.18 -37.25
CA PRO A 86 -18.31 -11.22 -36.41
C PRO A 86 -19.55 -11.71 -37.16
N SER A 87 -19.61 -11.53 -38.48
CA SER A 87 -20.68 -11.99 -39.36
C SER A 87 -20.12 -12.41 -40.72
N SER A 88 -20.88 -13.22 -41.46
CA SER A 88 -20.62 -13.48 -42.89
C SER A 88 -20.97 -12.29 -43.78
N THR A 89 -21.88 -11.42 -43.33
CA THR A 89 -22.31 -10.20 -44.03
C THR A 89 -21.51 -9.00 -43.52
N ASN A 90 -21.04 -8.15 -44.44
CA ASN A 90 -20.35 -6.91 -44.07
C ASN A 90 -21.26 -5.69 -44.31
N LYS A 91 -21.83 -5.15 -43.24
CA LYS A 91 -22.67 -3.94 -43.28
C LYS A 91 -21.88 -2.64 -43.44
N HIS A 92 -20.56 -2.68 -43.25
CA HIS A 92 -19.68 -1.54 -43.44
C HIS A 92 -19.05 -1.50 -44.84
N GLN A 93 -19.48 -2.37 -45.76
CA GLN A 93 -18.90 -2.46 -47.10
C GLN A 93 -18.86 -1.09 -47.80
N GLY A 94 -17.65 -0.66 -48.18
CA GLY A 94 -17.42 0.63 -48.85
C GLY A 94 -17.29 1.82 -47.90
N SER A 95 -17.24 1.58 -46.59
CA SER A 95 -17.01 2.60 -45.56
C SER A 95 -15.79 2.26 -44.70
N GLU A 96 -15.17 3.26 -44.07
CA GLU A 96 -14.09 3.02 -43.12
C GLU A 96 -14.66 2.86 -41.72
N VAL A 97 -14.29 1.78 -41.01
CA VAL A 97 -14.75 1.57 -39.65
C VAL A 97 -13.79 2.27 -38.70
N LEU A 98 -14.28 3.28 -37.97
CA LEU A 98 -13.45 4.19 -37.19
C LEU A 98 -13.30 3.74 -35.74
N ALA A 99 -14.35 3.17 -35.15
CA ALA A 99 -14.31 2.70 -33.77
C ALA A 99 -15.14 1.43 -33.57
N CYS A 100 -14.74 0.66 -32.57
CA CYS A 100 -15.51 -0.47 -32.05
C CYS A 100 -15.53 -0.44 -30.52
N ALA A 101 -16.61 -0.97 -29.94
CA ALA A 101 -16.84 -1.01 -28.50
C ALA A 101 -17.50 -2.32 -28.07
N TRP A 102 -16.94 -3.03 -27.10
CA TRP A 102 -17.53 -4.22 -26.48
C TRP A 102 -18.63 -3.85 -25.48
N ASN A 103 -19.71 -4.62 -25.48
CA ASN A 103 -20.74 -4.50 -24.45
C ASN A 103 -20.17 -4.82 -23.07
N ARG A 104 -20.48 -3.99 -22.07
CA ARG A 104 -19.91 -4.12 -20.72
C ARG A 104 -20.55 -5.22 -19.87
N ILE A 105 -21.72 -5.73 -20.28
CA ILE A 105 -22.48 -6.76 -19.55
C ILE A 105 -22.59 -8.06 -20.36
N VAL A 106 -22.88 -7.96 -21.66
CA VAL A 106 -23.17 -9.11 -22.52
C VAL A 106 -21.92 -9.51 -23.32
N PRO A 107 -21.22 -10.62 -22.99
CA PRO A 107 -19.87 -10.91 -23.52
C PRO A 107 -19.78 -11.33 -25.00
N HIS A 108 -20.90 -11.35 -25.72
CA HIS A 108 -20.94 -11.76 -27.14
C HIS A 108 -21.45 -10.64 -28.04
N ILE A 109 -21.65 -9.43 -27.49
CA ILE A 109 -22.15 -8.27 -28.22
C ILE A 109 -21.03 -7.25 -28.40
N LEU A 110 -20.84 -6.83 -29.65
CA LEU A 110 -19.88 -5.81 -30.08
C LEU A 110 -20.63 -4.72 -30.85
N CYS A 111 -20.20 -3.47 -30.75
CA CYS A 111 -20.65 -2.38 -31.60
C CYS A 111 -19.49 -1.88 -32.47
N SER A 112 -19.78 -1.46 -33.69
CA SER A 112 -18.82 -0.70 -34.51
C SER A 112 -19.50 0.42 -35.29
N CYS A 113 -18.76 1.48 -35.56
CA CYS A 113 -19.26 2.66 -36.26
C CYS A 113 -18.30 3.13 -37.37
N SER A 114 -18.86 3.70 -38.44
CA SER A 114 -18.12 4.05 -39.66
C SER A 114 -18.07 5.54 -39.97
N ASN A 115 -17.22 5.89 -40.94
CA ASN A 115 -17.13 7.23 -41.49
C ASN A 115 -18.40 7.69 -42.23
N THR A 116 -19.30 6.78 -42.62
CA THR A 116 -20.59 7.11 -43.25
C THR A 116 -21.71 7.38 -42.24
N GLY A 117 -21.43 7.30 -40.93
CA GLY A 117 -22.45 7.47 -39.88
C GLY A 117 -23.17 6.18 -39.50
N THR A 118 -22.84 5.06 -40.14
CA THR A 118 -23.49 3.76 -39.90
C THR A 118 -22.96 3.15 -38.61
N THR A 119 -23.85 2.80 -37.70
CA THR A 119 -23.53 2.03 -36.49
C THR A 119 -24.15 0.64 -36.58
N VAL A 120 -23.37 -0.39 -36.25
CA VAL A 120 -23.77 -1.80 -36.36
C VAL A 120 -23.49 -2.51 -35.04
N VAL A 121 -24.48 -3.24 -34.53
CA VAL A 121 -24.38 -4.10 -33.36
C VAL A 121 -24.32 -5.56 -33.82
N TRP A 122 -23.27 -6.26 -33.39
CA TRP A 122 -22.95 -7.62 -33.78
C TRP A 122 -23.22 -8.60 -32.63
N ASP A 123 -23.76 -9.76 -32.95
CA ASP A 123 -23.86 -10.90 -32.03
C ASP A 123 -22.95 -12.02 -32.52
N LEU A 124 -21.88 -12.25 -31.76
CA LEU A 124 -20.84 -13.23 -32.06
C LEU A 124 -21.29 -14.68 -31.82
N LYS A 125 -22.29 -14.89 -30.97
CA LYS A 125 -22.87 -16.21 -30.73
C LYS A 125 -23.74 -16.62 -31.92
N GLN A 126 -24.49 -15.68 -32.48
CA GLN A 126 -25.32 -15.88 -33.66
C GLN A 126 -24.56 -15.66 -34.98
N LYS A 127 -23.33 -15.13 -34.92
CA LYS A 127 -22.49 -14.79 -36.08
C LYS A 127 -23.20 -13.90 -37.11
N LYS A 128 -23.93 -12.89 -36.61
CA LYS A 128 -24.74 -11.99 -37.44
C LYS A 128 -24.83 -10.59 -36.84
N GLU A 129 -25.22 -9.63 -37.66
CA GLU A 129 -25.68 -8.33 -37.19
C GLU A 129 -27.05 -8.46 -36.49
N VAL A 130 -27.22 -7.78 -35.36
CA VAL A 130 -28.49 -7.71 -34.64
C VAL A 130 -29.28 -6.48 -35.07
N ILE A 131 -28.61 -5.33 -35.09
CA ILE A 131 -29.21 -4.02 -35.38
C ILE A 131 -28.19 -3.19 -36.17
N SER A 132 -28.68 -2.43 -37.13
CA SER A 132 -27.93 -1.33 -37.76
C SER A 132 -28.80 -0.09 -37.78
N PHE A 133 -28.22 1.05 -37.41
CA PHE A 133 -28.90 2.34 -37.34
C PHE A 133 -27.95 3.48 -37.72
N GLN A 134 -28.53 4.62 -38.03
CA GLN A 134 -27.84 5.86 -38.39
C GLN A 134 -28.61 7.03 -37.77
N ASP A 135 -27.91 8.13 -37.54
CA ASP A 135 -28.54 9.38 -37.12
C ASP A 135 -29.62 9.83 -38.12
N PRO A 136 -30.86 10.12 -37.70
CA PRO A 136 -31.93 10.59 -38.58
C PRO A 136 -31.60 11.91 -39.30
N ALA A 137 -30.69 12.70 -38.75
CA ALA A 137 -30.16 13.90 -39.41
C ALA A 137 -29.08 13.58 -40.47
N ASN A 138 -28.78 12.30 -40.73
CA ASN A 138 -27.75 11.81 -41.64
C ASN A 138 -26.34 12.36 -41.35
N ARG A 139 -26.00 12.57 -40.07
CA ARG A 139 -24.62 12.93 -39.69
C ARG A 139 -23.66 11.81 -40.07
N LEU A 140 -22.51 12.22 -40.60
CA LEU A 140 -21.42 11.35 -41.03
C LEU A 140 -20.31 11.33 -39.98
N ARG A 141 -19.28 10.51 -40.19
CA ARG A 141 -18.12 10.34 -39.30
C ARG A 141 -18.48 10.08 -37.84
N CYS A 142 -18.97 8.87 -37.56
CA CYS A 142 -19.00 8.38 -36.19
C CYS A 142 -17.57 8.13 -35.70
N SER A 143 -17.05 9.03 -34.87
CA SER A 143 -15.66 9.03 -34.44
C SER A 143 -15.39 8.03 -33.32
N SER A 144 -16.35 7.83 -32.42
CA SER A 144 -16.17 7.00 -31.23
C SER A 144 -17.50 6.45 -30.73
N VAL A 145 -17.44 5.30 -30.06
CA VAL A 145 -18.60 4.62 -29.47
C VAL A 145 -18.25 4.07 -28.09
N ALA A 146 -19.17 4.15 -27.14
CA ALA A 146 -19.00 3.58 -25.81
C ALA A 146 -20.33 3.03 -25.26
N TRP A 147 -20.29 1.80 -24.73
CA TRP A 147 -21.46 1.20 -24.08
C TRP A 147 -21.70 1.75 -22.68
N HIS A 148 -22.98 1.84 -22.30
CA HIS A 148 -23.37 2.09 -20.93
C HIS A 148 -22.87 0.94 -20.04
N PRO A 149 -22.21 1.21 -18.90
CA PRO A 149 -21.57 0.17 -18.09
C PRO A 149 -22.59 -0.73 -17.37
N GLU A 150 -23.76 -0.20 -16.99
CA GLU A 150 -24.80 -0.95 -16.24
C GLU A 150 -26.06 -1.32 -17.05
N VAL A 151 -26.18 -0.89 -18.32
CA VAL A 151 -27.39 -1.10 -19.12
C VAL A 151 -26.98 -1.67 -20.48
N PRO A 152 -27.29 -2.95 -20.77
CA PRO A 152 -26.74 -3.64 -21.93
C PRO A 152 -27.35 -3.19 -23.26
N THR A 153 -28.46 -2.44 -23.24
CA THR A 153 -29.13 -1.93 -24.45
C THR A 153 -28.77 -0.49 -24.74
N GLN A 154 -27.94 0.18 -23.93
CA GLN A 154 -27.63 1.59 -24.11
C GLN A 154 -26.17 1.80 -24.48
N LEU A 155 -25.95 2.72 -25.43
CA LEU A 155 -24.63 3.11 -25.88
C LEU A 155 -24.63 4.57 -26.30
N MET A 156 -23.44 5.14 -26.38
CA MET A 156 -23.18 6.49 -26.84
C MET A 156 -22.40 6.44 -28.15
N VAL A 157 -22.82 7.26 -29.13
CA VAL A 157 -22.13 7.48 -30.40
C VAL A 157 -21.75 8.95 -30.50
N CYS A 158 -20.51 9.22 -30.87
CA CYS A 158 -19.99 10.58 -31.05
C CYS A 158 -19.69 10.87 -32.51
N TYR A 159 -19.83 12.13 -32.89
CA TYR A 159 -19.68 12.59 -34.27
C TYR A 159 -18.56 13.63 -34.37
N ASP A 160 -17.70 13.44 -35.37
CA ASP A 160 -16.68 14.42 -35.74
C ASP A 160 -17.21 15.38 -36.80
N ASP A 161 -18.11 16.27 -36.37
CA ASP A 161 -18.66 17.37 -37.16
C ASP A 161 -18.33 18.71 -36.48
N ASP A 162 -17.54 19.54 -37.17
CA ASP A 162 -17.14 20.86 -36.67
C ASP A 162 -18.25 21.91 -36.69
N ARG A 163 -19.31 21.69 -37.47
CA ARG A 163 -20.47 22.58 -37.54
C ARG A 163 -21.54 22.20 -36.53
N GLN A 164 -21.72 20.89 -36.30
CA GLN A 164 -22.72 20.35 -35.38
C GLN A 164 -22.12 19.21 -34.54
N PRO A 165 -21.24 19.52 -33.56
CA PRO A 165 -20.68 18.51 -32.69
C PRO A 165 -21.79 17.87 -31.86
N SER A 166 -21.82 16.54 -31.85
CA SER A 166 -22.91 15.78 -31.24
C SER A 166 -22.40 14.50 -30.58
N MET A 167 -22.99 14.21 -29.42
CA MET A 167 -22.87 12.97 -28.67
C MET A 167 -24.27 12.46 -28.42
N GLN A 168 -24.61 11.31 -29.00
CA GLN A 168 -25.95 10.77 -28.98
C GLN A 168 -26.01 9.51 -28.13
N MET A 169 -27.00 9.42 -27.25
CA MET A 169 -27.31 8.23 -26.46
C MET A 169 -28.45 7.46 -27.14
N TRP A 170 -28.18 6.20 -27.40
CA TRP A 170 -29.07 5.29 -28.11
C TRP A 170 -29.53 4.18 -27.19
N ASP A 171 -30.79 3.78 -27.32
CA ASP A 171 -31.33 2.58 -26.67
C ASP A 171 -31.74 1.59 -27.76
N LEU A 172 -31.10 0.43 -27.79
CA LEU A 172 -31.29 -0.59 -28.82
C LEU A 172 -32.70 -1.18 -28.85
N ARG A 173 -33.52 -0.94 -27.81
CA ARG A 173 -34.95 -1.28 -27.83
C ARG A 173 -35.76 -0.36 -28.76
N ASN A 174 -35.27 0.84 -29.02
CA ASN A 174 -35.83 1.79 -29.99
C ASN A 174 -34.69 2.54 -30.70
N CYS A 175 -34.18 1.95 -31.78
CA CYS A 175 -33.06 2.48 -32.55
C CYS A 175 -33.46 3.43 -33.68
N GLN A 176 -34.66 4.01 -33.65
CA GLN A 176 -35.11 4.99 -34.66
C GLN A 176 -34.58 6.40 -34.39
N TYR A 177 -34.43 6.76 -33.12
CA TYR A 177 -33.94 8.08 -32.70
C TYR A 177 -33.09 7.94 -31.44
N PRO A 178 -32.05 8.78 -31.25
CA PRO A 178 -31.37 8.86 -29.98
C PRO A 178 -32.33 9.39 -28.91
N PHE A 179 -32.34 8.76 -27.73
CA PHE A 179 -33.22 9.20 -26.63
C PHE A 179 -32.67 10.42 -25.89
N LYS A 180 -31.38 10.75 -26.12
CA LYS A 180 -30.72 11.94 -25.59
C LYS A 180 -29.58 12.36 -26.51
N GLU A 181 -29.45 13.66 -26.75
CA GLU A 181 -28.35 14.25 -27.51
C GLU A 181 -27.69 15.35 -26.68
N THR A 182 -26.36 15.41 -26.73
CA THR A 182 -25.56 16.37 -25.98
C THR A 182 -24.47 16.94 -26.89
N ALA A 183 -24.13 18.21 -26.71
CA ALA A 183 -23.11 18.90 -27.50
C ALA A 183 -22.18 19.71 -26.57
N PRO A 184 -21.35 19.04 -25.75
CA PRO A 184 -20.50 19.73 -24.78
C PRO A 184 -19.31 20.45 -25.46
N HIS A 185 -18.92 20.04 -26.66
CA HIS A 185 -17.80 20.60 -27.41
C HIS A 185 -18.25 21.66 -28.43
N SER A 186 -17.35 22.58 -28.75
CA SER A 186 -17.57 23.63 -29.78
C SER A 186 -17.14 23.20 -31.19
N LYS A 187 -16.47 22.05 -31.30
CA LYS A 187 -15.99 21.43 -32.55
C LYS A 187 -16.14 19.92 -32.46
N GLY A 188 -15.84 19.20 -33.55
CA GLY A 188 -16.06 17.76 -33.67
C GLY A 188 -15.51 16.97 -32.48
N VAL A 189 -16.30 15.98 -32.02
CA VAL A 189 -15.95 15.11 -30.90
C VAL A 189 -15.13 13.96 -31.45
N LEU A 190 -13.95 13.70 -30.89
CA LEU A 190 -13.01 12.69 -31.39
C LEU A 190 -13.02 11.40 -30.57
N GLY A 191 -13.17 11.51 -29.26
CA GLY A 191 -13.11 10.35 -28.36
C GLY A 191 -14.14 10.44 -27.25
N VAL A 192 -14.65 9.28 -26.84
CA VAL A 192 -15.55 9.15 -25.69
C VAL A 192 -15.17 7.94 -24.83
N ALA A 193 -15.30 8.10 -23.52
CA ALA A 193 -15.15 7.01 -22.56
C ALA A 193 -16.18 7.12 -21.44
N TRP A 194 -16.99 6.08 -21.29
CA TRP A 194 -17.95 5.96 -20.19
C TRP A 194 -17.26 5.38 -18.95
N ASN A 195 -17.44 6.01 -17.79
CA ASN A 195 -16.81 5.54 -16.56
C ASN A 195 -17.46 4.25 -16.07
N SER A 196 -16.67 3.20 -15.85
CA SER A 196 -17.16 1.88 -15.41
C SER A 196 -17.53 1.80 -13.93
N MET A 197 -16.99 2.68 -13.10
CA MET A 197 -17.25 2.75 -11.65
C MET A 197 -18.43 3.67 -11.31
N ASP A 198 -18.73 4.63 -12.19
CA ASP A 198 -19.87 5.53 -12.07
C ASP A 198 -20.54 5.78 -13.44
N PRO A 199 -21.68 5.13 -13.74
CA PRO A 199 -22.40 5.29 -15.01
C PRO A 199 -22.88 6.72 -15.25
N ASN A 200 -22.89 7.58 -14.25
CA ASN A 200 -23.32 8.96 -14.44
C ASN A 200 -22.24 9.85 -15.05
N LEU A 201 -21.00 9.37 -15.18
CA LEU A 201 -19.87 10.16 -15.66
C LEU A 201 -19.39 9.70 -17.03
N ILE A 202 -19.29 10.65 -17.95
CA ILE A 202 -18.91 10.46 -19.33
C ILE A 202 -17.76 11.41 -19.65
N LEU A 203 -16.69 10.89 -20.22
CA LEU A 203 -15.52 11.67 -20.64
C LEU A 203 -15.55 11.83 -22.16
N SER A 204 -15.32 13.03 -22.65
CA SER A 204 -15.20 13.32 -24.08
C SER A 204 -14.01 14.24 -24.38
N CYS A 205 -13.43 14.10 -25.56
CA CYS A 205 -12.46 15.05 -26.10
C CYS A 205 -12.81 15.46 -27.53
N GLY A 206 -12.45 16.69 -27.90
CA GLY A 206 -12.79 17.25 -29.21
C GLY A 206 -11.67 18.06 -29.83
N LYS A 207 -11.92 18.53 -31.06
CA LYS A 207 -11.00 19.40 -31.82
C LYS A 207 -10.90 20.84 -31.27
N ASP A 208 -11.60 21.12 -30.18
CA ASP A 208 -11.64 22.40 -29.48
C ASP A 208 -10.61 22.52 -28.35
N ASN A 209 -9.64 21.59 -28.30
CA ASN A 209 -8.60 21.52 -27.28
C ASN A 209 -9.15 21.37 -25.86
N ARG A 210 -10.31 20.72 -25.71
CA ARG A 210 -10.91 20.46 -24.40
C ARG A 210 -11.12 18.98 -24.16
N ILE A 211 -11.02 18.60 -22.89
CA ILE A 211 -11.51 17.33 -22.36
C ILE A 211 -12.61 17.66 -21.37
N ILE A 212 -13.81 17.15 -21.61
CA ILE A 212 -14.99 17.44 -20.82
C ILE A 212 -15.48 16.16 -20.14
N CYS A 213 -15.62 16.21 -18.83
CA CYS A 213 -16.33 15.21 -18.06
C CYS A 213 -17.76 15.71 -17.83
N SER A 214 -18.75 15.02 -18.39
CA SER A 214 -20.18 15.34 -18.24
C SER A 214 -20.83 14.39 -17.23
N SER A 215 -21.69 14.95 -16.38
CA SER A 215 -22.60 14.23 -15.49
C SER A 215 -23.98 14.11 -16.11
N ILE A 216 -24.54 12.89 -16.19
CA ILE A 216 -25.91 12.65 -16.68
C ILE A 216 -26.94 12.42 -15.57
N ALA A 217 -26.57 12.63 -14.31
CA ALA A 217 -27.38 12.28 -13.15
C ALA A 217 -28.69 13.09 -13.01
N THR A 218 -28.72 14.34 -13.46
CA THR A 218 -29.85 15.28 -13.24
C THR A 218 -30.85 15.34 -14.41
N GLY A 219 -30.83 14.37 -15.32
CA GLY A 219 -31.72 14.34 -16.49
C GLY A 219 -31.23 15.24 -17.64
N SER A 220 -30.61 16.39 -17.37
CA SER A 220 -29.79 17.16 -18.31
C SER A 220 -28.30 16.83 -18.12
N PRO A 221 -27.50 16.67 -19.20
CA PRO A 221 -26.06 16.55 -19.08
C PRO A 221 -25.49 17.87 -18.56
N GLU A 222 -24.71 17.81 -17.48
CA GLU A 222 -24.03 18.96 -16.90
C GLU A 222 -22.53 18.76 -16.97
N THR A 223 -21.77 19.81 -17.26
CA THR A 223 -20.31 19.76 -17.20
C THR A 223 -19.88 19.60 -15.74
N TRP A 224 -19.24 18.47 -15.44
CA TRP A 224 -18.71 18.14 -14.12
C TRP A 224 -17.25 18.58 -13.96
N CYS A 225 -16.47 18.46 -15.04
CA CYS A 225 -15.08 18.92 -15.12
C CYS A 225 -14.78 19.33 -16.57
N ASP A 226 -14.03 20.41 -16.76
CA ASP A 226 -13.62 20.93 -18.09
C ASP A 226 -12.12 21.24 -18.03
N ILE A 227 -11.34 20.49 -18.81
CA ILE A 227 -9.89 20.56 -18.84
C ILE A 227 -9.46 21.15 -20.17
N ALA A 228 -8.87 22.34 -20.12
CA ALA A 228 -8.21 22.94 -21.27
C ALA A 228 -6.88 22.25 -21.55
N CYS A 229 -6.67 21.85 -22.80
CA CYS A 229 -5.46 21.20 -23.28
C CYS A 229 -4.68 22.12 -24.23
N PRO A 230 -3.34 21.98 -24.32
CA PRO A 230 -2.54 22.75 -25.28
C PRO A 230 -2.85 22.44 -26.76
N GLN A 231 -3.36 21.23 -27.02
CA GLN A 231 -3.72 20.69 -28.33
C GLN A 231 -4.92 19.76 -28.20
N TRP A 232 -5.59 19.53 -29.33
CA TRP A 232 -6.69 18.59 -29.47
C TRP A 232 -6.25 17.14 -29.24
N ASN A 233 -7.09 16.41 -28.50
CA ASN A 233 -6.88 15.01 -28.16
C ASN A 233 -7.78 14.13 -29.02
N PHE A 234 -7.23 13.03 -29.53
CA PHE A 234 -7.97 12.07 -30.34
C PHE A 234 -8.48 10.87 -29.53
N GLU A 235 -7.93 10.63 -28.35
CA GLU A 235 -8.37 9.55 -27.48
C GLU A 235 -8.33 9.97 -26.01
N VAL A 236 -9.35 9.54 -25.26
CA VAL A 236 -9.43 9.68 -23.81
C VAL A 236 -9.90 8.38 -23.18
N LYS A 237 -9.33 8.01 -22.03
CA LYS A 237 -9.71 6.80 -21.28
C LYS A 237 -9.70 7.04 -19.78
N TRP A 238 -10.60 6.36 -19.09
CA TRP A 238 -10.56 6.25 -17.63
C TRP A 238 -9.53 5.21 -17.20
N ALA A 239 -8.82 5.48 -16.12
CA ALA A 239 -8.00 4.47 -15.49
C ALA A 239 -8.92 3.35 -14.91
N PRO A 240 -8.70 2.07 -15.27
CA PRO A 240 -9.62 0.99 -14.90
C PRO A 240 -9.83 0.80 -13.39
N HIS A 241 -8.81 1.14 -12.59
CA HIS A 241 -8.80 0.91 -11.14
C HIS A 241 -8.65 2.20 -10.32
N LYS A 242 -8.58 3.38 -10.98
CA LYS A 242 -8.43 4.68 -10.31
C LYS A 242 -9.50 5.64 -10.82
N PRO A 243 -10.65 5.77 -10.13
CA PRO A 243 -11.85 6.39 -10.71
C PRO A 243 -11.73 7.85 -11.08
N SER A 244 -10.75 8.57 -10.51
CA SER A 244 -10.51 9.98 -10.80
C SER A 244 -9.40 10.26 -11.80
N LEU A 245 -8.69 9.22 -12.26
CA LEU A 245 -7.55 9.38 -13.14
C LEU A 245 -7.96 9.09 -14.58
N ILE A 246 -7.56 9.97 -15.49
CA ILE A 246 -7.81 9.83 -16.92
C ILE A 246 -6.51 9.99 -17.69
N SER A 247 -6.43 9.37 -18.86
CA SER A 247 -5.37 9.59 -19.85
C SER A 247 -5.96 10.24 -21.10
N ALA A 248 -5.18 11.11 -21.74
CA ALA A 248 -5.54 11.72 -23.01
C ALA A 248 -4.34 11.71 -23.97
N SER A 249 -4.60 11.27 -25.21
CA SER A 249 -3.61 11.21 -26.27
C SER A 249 -3.79 12.40 -27.22
N SER A 250 -2.74 13.19 -27.39
CA SER A 250 -2.74 14.45 -28.12
C SER A 250 -1.97 14.34 -29.44
N TYR A 251 -2.39 15.09 -30.46
CA TYR A 251 -1.74 15.12 -31.78
C TYR A 251 -0.32 15.69 -31.79
N ASN A 252 0.14 16.30 -30.69
CA ASN A 252 1.54 16.68 -30.51
C ASN A 252 2.45 15.51 -30.09
N GLY A 253 1.94 14.28 -30.04
CA GLY A 253 2.70 13.08 -29.70
C GLY A 253 2.86 12.83 -28.20
N SER A 254 2.17 13.59 -27.33
CA SER A 254 2.17 13.33 -25.89
C SER A 254 0.92 12.60 -25.42
N VAL A 255 1.10 11.75 -24.40
CA VAL A 255 0.02 11.20 -23.59
C VAL A 255 0.07 11.88 -22.23
N SER A 256 -1.01 12.58 -21.89
CA SER A 256 -1.12 13.33 -20.63
C SER A 256 -2.03 12.60 -19.67
N ILE A 257 -1.68 12.64 -18.38
CA ILE A 257 -2.48 12.05 -17.30
C ILE A 257 -3.09 13.18 -16.48
N TYR A 258 -4.41 13.17 -16.32
CA TYR A 258 -5.14 14.19 -15.56
C TYR A 258 -5.92 13.57 -14.41
N SER A 259 -6.07 14.34 -13.33
CA SER A 259 -7.03 14.05 -12.27
C SER A 259 -8.27 14.91 -12.48
N VAL A 260 -9.44 14.29 -12.59
CA VAL A 260 -10.70 15.00 -12.76
C VAL A 260 -11.20 15.66 -11.45
N GLN A 261 -10.49 15.46 -10.32
CA GLN A 261 -10.84 16.03 -9.01
C GLN A 261 -10.44 17.50 -8.86
N ASN A 262 -9.35 17.94 -9.51
CA ASN A 262 -8.75 19.26 -9.26
C ASN A 262 -9.47 20.42 -9.96
N GLN A 263 -10.49 20.15 -10.78
CA GLN A 263 -11.16 21.16 -11.62
C GLN A 263 -12.70 21.09 -11.58
N GLN A 264 -13.27 20.86 -10.39
CA GLN A 264 -14.72 20.87 -10.18
C GLN A 264 -15.25 22.30 -10.07
N ASN A 265 -15.68 22.89 -11.19
CA ASN A 265 -16.35 24.19 -11.19
C ASN A 265 -17.82 24.04 -10.75
N GLY A 266 -18.07 24.01 -9.43
CA GLY A 266 -19.44 24.08 -8.87
C GLY A 266 -20.34 22.89 -9.18
N ALA A 267 -19.76 21.73 -9.49
CA ALA A 267 -20.51 20.53 -9.87
C ALA A 267 -21.40 20.01 -8.72
N LYS A 268 -22.70 19.86 -8.99
CA LYS A 268 -23.70 19.40 -7.99
C LYS A 268 -23.66 17.89 -7.75
N TYR A 269 -23.13 17.12 -8.70
CA TYR A 269 -23.10 15.67 -8.63
C TYR A 269 -21.88 15.16 -7.84
N CYS A 270 -22.14 14.36 -6.81
CA CYS A 270 -21.12 13.62 -6.07
C CYS A 270 -20.91 12.22 -6.69
N PRO A 271 -19.72 11.92 -7.25
CA PRO A 271 -19.39 10.61 -7.79
C PRO A 271 -19.59 9.46 -6.82
N ARG A 272 -19.95 8.28 -7.32
CA ARG A 272 -20.23 7.08 -6.52
C ARG A 272 -19.07 6.69 -5.60
N TRP A 273 -17.82 6.84 -6.04
CA TRP A 273 -16.65 6.50 -5.23
C TRP A 273 -16.41 7.43 -4.04
N TYR A 274 -17.06 8.60 -4.00
CA TYR A 274 -17.07 9.48 -2.82
C TYR A 274 -18.24 9.20 -1.88
N ARG A 275 -19.28 8.49 -2.34
CA ARG A 275 -20.43 8.17 -1.51
C ARG A 275 -20.03 7.09 -0.50
N LYS A 276 -20.37 7.32 0.77
CA LYS A 276 -20.25 6.33 1.84
C LYS A 276 -21.63 5.68 2.04
N PRO A 277 -21.86 4.44 1.55
CA PRO A 277 -23.19 3.83 1.58
C PRO A 277 -23.65 3.46 3.00
N CYS A 278 -22.72 3.35 3.93
CA CYS A 278 -22.96 3.17 5.36
C CYS A 278 -21.77 3.71 6.16
N GLY A 279 -22.00 3.93 7.44
CA GLY A 279 -20.95 4.24 8.40
C GLY A 279 -21.39 3.97 9.83
N ASN A 280 -20.41 3.86 10.72
CA ASN A 280 -20.62 3.80 12.15
C ASN A 280 -19.63 4.74 12.85
N SER A 281 -20.01 5.22 14.03
CA SER A 281 -19.13 5.98 14.92
C SER A 281 -19.58 5.78 16.36
N PHE A 282 -18.64 5.56 17.27
CA PHE A 282 -18.93 5.52 18.70
C PHE A 282 -19.01 6.94 19.25
N GLY A 283 -20.05 7.19 20.02
CA GLY A 283 -20.24 8.38 20.83
C GLY A 283 -20.13 8.04 22.31
N PHE A 284 -20.16 9.08 23.13
CA PHE A 284 -20.09 8.97 24.58
C PHE A 284 -21.19 8.05 25.16
N GLY A 285 -20.83 7.24 26.17
CA GLY A 285 -21.76 6.38 26.90
C GLY A 285 -22.17 5.09 26.18
N GLY A 286 -21.25 4.46 25.43
CA GLY A 286 -21.51 3.18 24.75
C GLY A 286 -22.50 3.27 23.58
N LYS A 287 -22.79 4.48 23.11
CA LYS A 287 -23.71 4.71 21.98
C LYS A 287 -22.95 4.61 20.67
N MET A 288 -23.35 3.70 19.81
CA MET A 288 -22.92 3.65 18.42
C MET A 288 -23.96 4.33 17.54
N MET A 289 -23.55 5.37 16.83
CA MET A 289 -24.33 5.94 15.74
C MET A 289 -24.03 5.15 14.47
N SER A 290 -25.07 4.67 13.80
CA SER A 290 -24.95 4.00 12.50
C SER A 290 -25.89 4.63 11.50
N PHE A 291 -25.38 4.87 10.30
CA PHE A 291 -26.18 5.29 9.16
C PHE A 291 -25.97 4.35 7.98
N GLY A 292 -26.97 4.26 7.13
CA GLY A 292 -26.88 3.50 5.89
C GLY A 292 -28.21 3.47 5.15
N ASN A 293 -28.28 2.63 4.12
CA ASN A 293 -29.48 2.41 3.34
C ASN A 293 -30.11 1.06 3.70
N LYS A 294 -31.38 1.06 4.13
CA LYS A 294 -32.16 -0.18 4.26
C LYS A 294 -32.80 -0.49 2.92
N ALA A 295 -32.66 -1.73 2.45
CA ALA A 295 -33.49 -2.26 1.38
C ALA A 295 -34.91 -2.40 1.92
N VAL A 296 -35.85 -1.62 1.41
CA VAL A 296 -37.27 -1.84 1.70
C VAL A 296 -37.66 -3.11 0.94
N ALA A 297 -38.10 -4.15 1.64
CA ALA A 297 -38.69 -5.33 1.02
C ALA A 297 -39.86 -4.86 0.16
N ALA A 298 -39.79 -5.11 -1.15
CA ALA A 298 -40.87 -4.74 -2.06
C ALA A 298 -42.15 -5.48 -1.61
N ALA A 299 -43.15 -4.72 -1.15
CA ALA A 299 -44.50 -5.24 -1.05
C ALA A 299 -44.89 -5.76 -2.44
N THR A 300 -45.38 -7.00 -2.48
CA THR A 300 -45.86 -7.69 -3.67
C THR A 300 -46.81 -6.80 -4.47
N ALA A 301 -46.32 -6.23 -5.57
CA ALA A 301 -47.13 -5.60 -6.58
C ALA A 301 -46.80 -6.26 -7.92
N ASP A 302 -47.67 -7.16 -8.33
CA ASP A 302 -47.68 -7.78 -9.65
C ASP A 302 -47.91 -6.71 -10.73
N ALA A 303 -46.84 -6.24 -11.36
CA ALA A 303 -46.90 -5.54 -12.63
C ALA A 303 -45.61 -5.79 -13.43
N PRO A 304 -45.67 -6.44 -14.60
CA PRO A 304 -44.51 -6.69 -15.44
C PRO A 304 -44.20 -5.43 -16.25
N ASN A 305 -43.20 -4.64 -15.82
CA ASN A 305 -42.45 -3.59 -16.56
C ASN A 305 -42.32 -2.23 -15.85
N ALA A 306 -41.87 -2.20 -14.60
CA ALA A 306 -41.27 -0.99 -14.01
C ALA A 306 -39.79 -1.25 -13.65
N PRO A 307 -38.89 -0.25 -13.77
CA PRO A 307 -37.49 -0.41 -13.43
C PRO A 307 -37.34 -0.78 -11.95
N LYS A 308 -36.64 -1.88 -11.67
CA LYS A 308 -36.32 -2.35 -10.31
C LYS A 308 -35.33 -1.39 -9.63
N GLN A 309 -35.79 -0.22 -9.21
CA GLN A 309 -35.17 0.50 -8.11
C GLN A 309 -36.08 0.30 -6.89
N SER A 310 -35.74 -0.68 -6.05
CA SER A 310 -36.35 -0.77 -4.72
C SER A 310 -36.08 0.55 -4.00
N PRO A 311 -37.11 1.25 -3.47
CA PRO A 311 -36.88 2.48 -2.72
C PRO A 311 -36.00 2.16 -1.52
N THR A 312 -34.79 2.71 -1.48
CA THR A 312 -33.89 2.59 -0.33
C THR A 312 -34.25 3.67 0.68
N SER A 313 -34.70 3.30 1.86
CA SER A 313 -34.88 4.26 2.96
C SER A 313 -33.56 4.42 3.69
N SER A 314 -33.02 5.64 3.72
CA SER A 314 -31.87 5.97 4.57
C SER A 314 -32.26 5.83 6.05
N PHE A 315 -31.42 5.20 6.84
CA PHE A 315 -31.57 5.15 8.30
C PHE A 315 -30.41 5.87 8.98
N CYS A 316 -30.72 6.46 10.13
CA CYS A 316 -29.75 6.87 11.13
C CYS A 316 -30.26 6.33 12.47
N GLN A 317 -29.51 5.46 13.12
CA GLN A 317 -29.91 4.82 14.37
C GLN A 317 -28.82 4.95 15.43
N SER A 318 -29.25 5.18 16.66
CA SER A 318 -28.41 5.08 17.85
C SER A 318 -28.60 3.70 18.47
N LEU A 319 -27.51 2.97 18.62
CA LEU A 319 -27.48 1.66 19.26
C LEU A 319 -26.68 1.80 20.56
N VAL A 320 -27.24 1.36 21.68
CA VAL A 320 -26.44 1.19 22.91
C VAL A 320 -25.81 -0.19 22.84
N ILE A 321 -24.49 -0.25 22.76
CA ILE A 321 -23.75 -1.51 22.74
C ILE A 321 -23.09 -1.67 24.11
N PRO A 322 -23.61 -2.56 24.98
CA PRO A 322 -22.89 -2.89 26.20
C PRO A 322 -21.62 -3.64 25.80
N THR A 323 -20.45 -3.08 26.12
CA THR A 323 -19.15 -3.72 25.89
C THR A 323 -18.97 -4.98 26.73
N GLU A 324 -19.63 -5.02 27.89
CA GLU A 324 -19.66 -6.15 28.81
C GLU A 324 -21.09 -6.32 29.37
N PRO A 325 -21.86 -7.31 28.89
CA PRO A 325 -23.28 -7.45 29.23
C PRO A 325 -23.51 -7.76 30.71
N ASP A 326 -22.50 -8.27 31.41
CA ASP A 326 -22.60 -8.65 32.83
C ASP A 326 -22.20 -7.51 33.79
N ILE A 327 -21.36 -6.58 33.34
CA ILE A 327 -20.86 -5.48 34.17
C ILE A 327 -21.91 -4.38 34.30
N VAL A 328 -22.66 -4.06 33.23
CA VAL A 328 -23.67 -3.00 33.28
C VAL A 328 -24.78 -3.33 34.32
N PRO A 329 -25.41 -4.52 34.32
CA PRO A 329 -26.38 -4.88 35.36
C PRO A 329 -25.74 -5.00 36.75
N SER A 330 -24.48 -5.42 36.84
CA SER A 330 -23.76 -5.50 38.13
C SER A 330 -23.48 -4.11 38.71
N ALA A 331 -23.16 -3.13 37.87
CA ALA A 331 -22.97 -1.74 38.26
C ALA A 331 -24.30 -1.10 38.66
N ASP A 332 -25.38 -1.33 37.90
CA ASP A 332 -26.73 -0.86 38.25
C ASP A 332 -27.20 -1.44 39.59
N MET A 333 -26.97 -2.75 39.81
CA MET A 333 -27.24 -3.38 41.10
C MET A 333 -26.40 -2.75 42.20
N PHE A 334 -25.11 -2.53 41.98
CA PHE A 334 -24.24 -1.90 42.98
C PHE A 334 -24.68 -0.48 43.33
N GLU A 335 -25.11 0.31 42.35
CA GLU A 335 -25.71 1.64 42.59
C GLU A 335 -26.99 1.54 43.44
N GLN A 336 -27.84 0.53 43.22
CA GLN A 336 -28.99 0.27 44.08
C GLN A 336 -28.57 -0.11 45.51
N TRP A 337 -27.56 -0.97 45.68
CA TRP A 337 -27.04 -1.33 47.01
C TRP A 337 -26.45 -0.12 47.77
N ILE A 338 -25.84 0.83 47.05
CA ILE A 338 -25.39 2.12 47.61
C ILE A 338 -26.59 2.98 48.01
N ALA A 339 -27.57 3.14 47.12
CA ALA A 339 -28.76 3.96 47.38
C ALA A 339 -29.56 3.45 48.58
N GLU A 340 -29.66 2.13 48.74
CA GLU A 340 -30.32 1.47 49.87
C GLU A 340 -29.45 1.35 51.13
N ARG A 341 -28.18 1.78 51.09
CA ARG A 341 -27.19 1.68 52.17
C ARG A 341 -26.94 0.25 52.68
N LYS A 342 -27.07 -0.75 51.81
CA LYS A 342 -26.94 -2.19 52.13
C LYS A 342 -25.61 -2.80 51.64
N LEU A 343 -24.54 -2.02 51.65
CA LEU A 343 -23.21 -2.45 51.17
C LEU A 343 -22.68 -3.71 51.89
N ARG A 344 -23.08 -3.95 53.14
CA ARG A 344 -22.66 -5.12 53.92
C ARG A 344 -23.23 -6.43 53.36
N GLU A 345 -24.48 -6.39 52.91
CA GLU A 345 -25.17 -7.53 52.29
C GLU A 345 -24.60 -7.82 50.90
N TYR A 346 -24.31 -6.77 50.12
CA TYR A 346 -23.58 -6.92 48.85
C TYR A 346 -22.22 -7.61 49.00
N CYS A 347 -21.43 -7.24 50.02
CA CYS A 347 -20.16 -7.91 50.32
C CYS A 347 -20.36 -9.39 50.65
N HIS A 348 -21.40 -9.73 51.42
CA HIS A 348 -21.73 -11.12 51.73
C HIS A 348 -22.13 -11.91 50.46
N ASP A 349 -22.95 -11.34 49.58
CA ASP A 349 -23.35 -11.96 48.30
C ASP A 349 -22.18 -12.13 47.33
N LYS A 350 -21.27 -11.15 47.26
CA LYS A 350 -20.03 -11.25 46.46
C LYS A 350 -19.10 -12.35 46.99
N VAL A 351 -18.99 -12.48 48.32
CA VAL A 351 -18.22 -13.56 48.95
C VAL A 351 -18.87 -14.93 48.70
N ALA A 352 -20.20 -15.02 48.71
CA ALA A 352 -20.92 -16.25 48.44
C ALA A 352 -20.81 -16.71 46.97
N SER A 353 -20.90 -15.77 46.02
CA SER A 353 -20.77 -16.07 44.57
C SER A 353 -19.33 -16.38 44.14
N TRP A 354 -18.34 -16.06 44.98
CA TRP A 354 -16.91 -16.30 44.74
C TRP A 354 -16.51 -17.77 44.64
N HIS A 355 -17.31 -18.70 45.18
CA HIS A 355 -16.95 -20.12 45.16
C HIS A 355 -17.25 -20.85 43.84
N HIS A 356 -17.92 -20.23 42.86
CA HIS A 356 -18.35 -20.91 41.63
C HIS A 356 -17.60 -20.53 40.33
N HIS A 357 -16.69 -19.56 40.35
CA HIS A 357 -15.85 -19.24 39.19
C HIS A 357 -14.36 -19.25 39.56
N ARG A 358 -13.62 -20.24 39.07
CA ARG A 358 -12.15 -20.24 39.10
C ARG A 358 -11.62 -19.31 38.00
N MET A 359 -10.59 -18.54 38.36
CA MET A 359 -9.78 -17.58 37.60
C MET A 359 -10.43 -16.21 37.35
N PHE A 360 -10.09 -15.21 38.18
CA PHE A 360 -9.29 -14.04 37.82
C PHE A 360 -9.04 -13.13 39.06
N GLU A 361 -7.88 -12.50 39.05
CA GLU A 361 -7.33 -11.36 39.84
C GLU A 361 -8.03 -10.86 41.12
N ALA A 362 -7.24 -10.78 42.20
CA ALA A 362 -7.62 -10.11 43.44
C ALA A 362 -7.50 -8.58 43.30
N THR A 363 -8.62 -7.87 43.21
CA THR A 363 -8.67 -6.42 43.41
C THR A 363 -8.86 -6.13 44.90
N VAL A 364 -7.82 -5.64 45.59
CA VAL A 364 -7.95 -5.10 46.96
C VAL A 364 -8.26 -3.60 46.88
N MET A 365 -9.46 -3.19 47.27
CA MET A 365 -9.79 -1.78 47.50
C MET A 365 -9.35 -1.37 48.91
N MET A 366 -8.39 -0.45 49.03
CA MET A 366 -8.09 0.26 50.28
C MET A 366 -8.77 1.64 50.24
N ILE A 367 -9.71 1.89 51.15
CA ILE A 367 -10.36 3.20 51.35
C ILE A 367 -9.71 3.87 52.55
N GLY A 368 -8.95 4.94 52.33
CA GLY A 368 -8.46 5.83 53.38
C GLY A 368 -9.41 7.02 53.57
N CYS A 369 -10.12 7.07 54.69
CA CYS A 369 -10.82 8.29 55.14
C CYS A 369 -9.82 9.26 55.78
N ALA A 370 -9.69 10.47 55.21
CA ALA A 370 -9.12 11.62 55.92
C ALA A 370 -10.24 12.66 56.14
N SER A 371 -10.70 12.78 57.38
CA SER A 371 -11.57 13.85 57.85
C SER A 371 -10.71 15.05 58.29
N SER A 372 -10.98 16.24 57.78
CA SER A 372 -10.54 17.48 58.43
C SER A 372 -11.74 18.38 58.71
N ASN A 373 -12.02 18.56 60.00
CA ASN A 373 -12.98 19.49 60.58
C ASN A 373 -12.69 20.94 60.15
N GLY A 374 -13.76 21.72 60.00
CA GLY A 374 -13.75 23.00 59.30
C GLY A 374 -13.35 24.26 60.07
N VAL A 375 -13.33 25.35 59.32
CA VAL A 375 -13.55 26.75 59.74
C VAL A 375 -14.13 27.50 58.52
N ASP A 376 -15.16 28.31 58.74
CA ASP A 376 -15.91 29.15 57.79
C ASP A 376 -15.04 30.20 57.06
N VAL A 377 -15.42 30.60 55.83
CA VAL A 377 -15.77 31.99 55.40
C VAL A 377 -16.27 31.98 53.93
N ASN A 378 -17.39 32.69 53.71
CA ASN A 378 -18.05 33.01 52.42
C ASN A 378 -17.13 33.53 51.29
N VAL A 379 -17.43 33.16 50.04
CA VAL A 379 -17.58 34.03 48.83
C VAL A 379 -17.82 33.14 47.59
N GLU A 380 -18.78 33.55 46.75
CA GLU A 380 -19.15 32.95 45.47
C GLU A 380 -17.94 32.60 44.56
N LYS A 381 -17.90 31.34 44.11
CA LYS A 381 -17.32 30.87 42.84
C LYS A 381 -17.63 29.37 42.71
N SER A 382 -18.31 28.97 41.65
CA SER A 382 -18.46 27.56 41.25
C SER A 382 -17.10 26.98 40.85
N LYS A 383 -16.30 26.60 41.86
CA LYS A 383 -15.20 25.67 41.71
C LYS A 383 -15.78 24.26 41.62
N GLN A 384 -16.15 23.80 40.42
CA GLN A 384 -16.13 22.36 40.17
C GLN A 384 -14.67 21.92 40.18
N ARG A 385 -14.30 21.30 41.30
CA ARG A 385 -13.00 20.68 41.52
C ARG A 385 -12.86 19.54 40.52
N ARG A 386 -11.82 19.63 39.69
CA ARG A 386 -11.38 18.61 38.75
C ARG A 386 -10.87 17.41 39.57
N LEU A 387 -11.65 16.33 39.63
CA LEU A 387 -11.12 15.01 39.96
C LEU A 387 -10.61 14.41 38.65
N SER A 388 -9.32 14.62 38.37
CA SER A 388 -8.60 13.77 37.43
C SER A 388 -8.27 12.47 38.16
N VAL A 389 -8.94 11.38 37.79
CA VAL A 389 -8.41 10.05 38.07
C VAL A 389 -7.23 9.87 37.11
N GLY A 390 -6.04 10.15 37.63
CA GLY A 390 -4.80 9.70 37.02
C GLY A 390 -4.57 8.27 37.49
N ILE A 391 -4.50 7.33 36.56
CA ILE A 391 -3.84 6.05 36.83
C ILE A 391 -2.35 6.36 36.79
N VAL A 392 -1.72 6.26 37.96
CA VAL A 392 -0.29 6.03 38.07
C VAL A 392 -0.16 4.53 38.34
N ASP A 393 0.19 3.76 37.32
CA ASP A 393 0.81 2.46 37.56
C ASP A 393 2.29 2.55 37.17
N LYS A 394 3.09 2.60 38.25
CA LYS A 394 4.45 2.07 38.28
C LYS A 394 4.34 0.55 38.35
N ASP A 395 5.10 -0.13 37.51
CA ASP A 395 5.48 -1.55 37.63
C ASP A 395 4.33 -2.58 37.73
N LYS A 396 3.96 -3.17 36.58
CA LYS A 396 4.02 -4.62 36.32
C LYS A 396 3.46 -4.97 34.94
N ASP A 397 4.17 -5.87 34.26
CA ASP A 397 3.84 -6.47 32.98
C ASP A 397 2.43 -7.09 32.97
N THR A 398 1.52 -6.50 32.19
CA THR A 398 0.32 -7.19 31.71
C THR A 398 0.19 -6.94 30.21
N GLU A 399 0.31 -8.03 29.44
CA GLU A 399 0.12 -8.09 28.00
C GLU A 399 -1.23 -7.52 27.59
N VAL A 400 -1.20 -6.45 26.79
CA VAL A 400 -2.39 -5.92 26.13
C VAL A 400 -2.71 -6.85 24.96
N LYS A 401 -3.73 -7.70 25.09
CA LYS A 401 -4.29 -8.42 23.95
C LYS A 401 -4.94 -7.42 23.00
N GLY A 402 -4.31 -7.25 21.83
CA GLY A 402 -4.65 -6.25 20.81
C GLY A 402 -6.05 -6.40 20.22
N SER A 403 -6.73 -5.26 20.04
CA SER A 403 -7.88 -5.11 19.15
C SER A 403 -7.46 -5.41 17.72
N LYS A 404 -8.24 -6.20 16.97
CA LYS A 404 -7.94 -6.51 15.55
C LYS A 404 -7.66 -5.22 14.75
N PRO A 405 -6.59 -5.19 13.92
CA PRO A 405 -6.23 -3.99 13.16
C PRO A 405 -7.35 -3.58 12.20
N ASN A 406 -7.63 -2.28 12.13
CA ASN A 406 -8.64 -1.73 11.22
C ASN A 406 -8.23 -1.94 9.76
N MET A 407 -8.98 -2.78 9.04
CA MET A 407 -8.72 -3.14 7.64
C MET A 407 -8.54 -1.94 6.70
N GLY A 408 -9.28 -0.86 6.91
CA GLY A 408 -9.14 0.35 6.09
C GLY A 408 -7.84 1.09 6.36
N ALA A 409 -7.39 1.13 7.62
CA ALA A 409 -6.12 1.74 8.00
C ALA A 409 -4.92 0.91 7.51
N LEU A 410 -5.05 -0.42 7.55
CA LEU A 410 -4.05 -1.34 7.05
C LEU A 410 -3.92 -1.28 5.52
N GLN A 411 -5.03 -1.32 4.78
CA GLN A 411 -4.99 -1.18 3.33
C GLN A 411 -4.46 0.20 2.91
N GLY A 412 -4.77 1.23 3.69
CA GLY A 412 -4.17 2.55 3.55
C GLY A 412 -2.67 2.58 3.84
N LEU A 413 -2.14 1.79 4.78
CA LEU A 413 -0.70 1.68 5.06
C LEU A 413 0.04 1.03 3.88
N LEU A 414 -0.49 -0.10 3.41
CA LEU A 414 0.13 -0.91 2.37
C LEU A 414 0.16 -0.21 1.00
N ALA A 415 -0.85 0.60 0.70
CA ALA A 415 -0.96 1.32 -0.58
C ALA A 415 -0.24 2.68 -0.60
N GLU A 416 0.25 3.17 0.54
CA GLU A 416 0.81 4.53 0.65
C GLU A 416 2.29 4.59 0.25
N ASP A 417 2.61 5.67 -0.46
CA ASP A 417 3.96 6.01 -0.87
C ASP A 417 4.68 6.73 0.28
N LEU A 418 5.84 6.20 0.69
CA LEU A 418 6.64 6.73 1.79
C LEU A 418 6.97 8.22 1.60
N LEU A 419 7.26 8.66 0.38
CA LEU A 419 7.61 10.06 0.09
C LEU A 419 6.39 11.00 0.16
N LYS A 420 5.18 10.48 -0.11
CA LYS A 420 3.94 11.25 0.09
C LYS A 420 3.66 11.47 1.57
N LEU A 421 3.92 10.46 2.41
CA LEU A 421 3.80 10.57 3.86
C LEU A 421 4.80 11.58 4.42
N VAL A 422 6.03 11.61 3.89
CA VAL A 422 6.99 12.67 4.23
C VAL A 422 6.46 14.04 3.84
N ALA A 423 5.82 14.19 2.68
CA ALA A 423 5.26 15.47 2.24
C ALA A 423 4.11 15.99 3.14
N SER A 424 3.27 15.10 3.69
CA SER A 424 2.21 15.52 4.63
C SER A 424 2.77 16.06 5.95
N HIS A 425 3.89 15.50 6.42
CA HIS A 425 4.57 15.93 7.65
C HIS A 425 5.23 17.31 7.55
N GLN A 426 5.56 17.76 6.35
CA GLN A 426 6.22 19.05 6.13
C GLN A 426 5.31 20.26 6.34
N SER A 427 4.00 20.10 6.12
CA SER A 427 3.04 21.19 6.32
C SER A 427 2.93 21.66 7.79
N SER A 428 3.42 20.84 8.73
CA SER A 428 3.36 21.10 10.17
C SER A 428 4.72 21.40 10.84
N MET A 429 5.82 21.43 10.08
CA MET A 429 7.18 21.65 10.59
C MET A 429 7.62 23.12 10.38
N PRO A 430 8.57 23.66 11.18
CA PRO A 430 9.05 25.04 11.04
C PRO A 430 9.55 25.34 9.62
N GLN A 431 9.44 26.61 9.17
CA GLN A 431 9.91 27.08 7.85
C GLN A 431 11.45 27.01 7.72
N VAL A 432 12.03 25.82 7.76
CA VAL A 432 13.38 25.53 7.30
C VAL A 432 13.26 25.16 5.83
N ALA A 433 14.14 25.70 4.98
CA ALA A 433 14.18 25.34 3.56
C ALA A 433 14.42 23.82 3.46
N VAL A 434 13.35 23.08 3.15
CA VAL A 434 13.41 21.62 3.08
C VAL A 434 14.27 21.23 1.88
N GLY A 435 15.35 20.51 2.15
CA GLY A 435 16.22 19.96 1.11
C GLY A 435 15.61 18.74 0.42
N ARG A 436 16.46 18.02 -0.33
CA ARG A 436 16.05 16.86 -1.13
C ARG A 436 15.51 15.73 -0.26
N ARG A 437 14.64 14.92 -0.86
CA ARG A 437 14.02 13.74 -0.23
C ARG A 437 14.26 12.51 -1.06
N HIS A 438 14.84 11.49 -0.43
CA HIS A 438 15.12 10.24 -1.11
C HIS A 438 14.95 9.06 -0.16
N SER A 439 14.51 7.95 -0.72
CA SER A 439 14.41 6.66 -0.07
C SER A 439 15.16 5.64 -0.91
N LEU A 440 16.09 4.93 -0.28
CA LEU A 440 16.82 3.79 -0.82
C LEU A 440 16.45 2.54 -0.04
N CYS A 441 16.28 1.41 -0.71
CA CYS A 441 16.05 0.15 -0.03
C CYS A 441 16.48 -1.05 -0.88
N SER A 442 16.68 -2.20 -0.22
CA SER A 442 16.79 -3.47 -0.91
C SER A 442 15.47 -3.86 -1.58
N VAL A 443 15.59 -4.66 -2.64
CA VAL A 443 14.48 -5.33 -3.33
C VAL A 443 14.76 -6.82 -3.35
N THR A 444 13.71 -7.63 -3.19
CA THR A 444 13.82 -9.08 -3.34
C THR A 444 14.29 -9.45 -4.75
N ASP A 445 15.26 -10.35 -4.81
CA ASP A 445 15.83 -10.86 -6.03
C ASP A 445 15.99 -12.38 -5.99
N ASP A 446 15.46 -13.03 -7.03
CA ASP A 446 15.59 -14.45 -7.23
C ASP A 446 16.81 -14.77 -8.10
N GLY A 447 17.48 -15.88 -7.83
CA GLY A 447 18.52 -16.44 -8.71
C GLY A 447 19.89 -15.79 -8.61
N LYS A 448 20.16 -14.97 -7.58
CA LYS A 448 21.50 -14.49 -7.28
C LYS A 448 22.34 -15.58 -6.60
N ILE A 449 23.55 -15.76 -7.09
CA ILE A 449 24.49 -16.77 -6.62
C ILE A 449 25.59 -16.07 -5.80
N SER A 450 26.03 -16.70 -4.72
CA SER A 450 27.24 -16.45 -3.91
C SER A 450 27.89 -15.06 -4.05
N PHE A 451 27.76 -14.24 -3.02
CA PHE A 451 28.31 -12.88 -2.88
C PHE A 451 27.80 -11.82 -3.87
N ALA A 452 26.73 -12.13 -4.61
CA ALA A 452 26.06 -11.14 -5.46
C ALA A 452 25.36 -10.05 -4.63
N ASN A 453 25.44 -8.80 -5.10
CA ASN A 453 24.74 -7.65 -4.53
C ASN A 453 23.23 -7.83 -4.64
N LYS A 454 22.48 -7.52 -3.58
CA LYS A 454 21.02 -7.40 -3.60
C LYS A 454 20.59 -6.18 -4.43
N SER A 455 19.46 -6.29 -5.12
CA SER A 455 18.93 -5.21 -5.97
C SER A 455 18.51 -4.01 -5.12
N VAL A 456 18.66 -2.80 -5.68
CA VAL A 456 18.41 -1.53 -4.95
C VAL A 456 17.31 -0.73 -5.66
N LYS A 457 16.37 -0.19 -4.88
CA LYS A 457 15.33 0.72 -5.34
C LYS A 457 15.58 2.10 -4.77
N LEU A 458 15.64 3.11 -5.64
CA LEU A 458 15.68 4.53 -5.30
C LEU A 458 14.30 5.15 -5.60
N LEU A 459 13.78 5.91 -4.65
CA LEU A 459 12.59 6.74 -4.80
C LEU A 459 12.96 8.18 -4.40
N GLY A 460 12.43 9.17 -5.14
CA GLY A 460 12.61 10.60 -4.83
C GLY A 460 13.70 11.25 -5.66
N ASP A 461 14.33 12.28 -5.09
CA ASP A 461 15.39 13.04 -5.75
C ASP A 461 16.63 12.17 -5.99
N GLU A 462 17.41 12.48 -7.03
CA GLU A 462 18.69 11.81 -7.26
C GLU A 462 19.63 11.98 -6.05
N LEU A 463 20.09 10.86 -5.54
CA LEU A 463 21.07 10.79 -4.46
C LEU A 463 22.43 10.40 -5.05
N ASP A 464 23.45 11.18 -4.74
CA ASP A 464 24.85 10.72 -4.80
C ASP A 464 25.27 10.29 -3.38
N PRO A 465 25.34 8.99 -3.06
CA PRO A 465 25.69 8.50 -1.73
C PRO A 465 27.06 9.00 -1.27
N ALA A 466 28.01 9.17 -2.20
CA ALA A 466 29.36 9.62 -1.88
C ALA A 466 29.38 11.06 -1.36
N GLN A 467 28.56 11.95 -1.94
CA GLN A 467 28.43 13.34 -1.48
C GLN A 467 27.75 13.46 -0.11
N GLN A 468 27.01 12.42 0.30
CA GLN A 468 26.21 12.43 1.52
C GLN A 468 26.85 11.59 2.64
N GLY A 469 28.03 11.02 2.39
CA GLY A 469 28.73 10.17 3.36
C GLY A 469 27.99 8.87 3.65
N ILE A 470 27.23 8.35 2.69
CA ILE A 470 26.40 7.15 2.85
C ILE A 470 27.04 6.01 2.05
N GLY A 471 27.27 4.89 2.73
CA GLY A 471 27.70 3.63 2.14
C GLY A 471 26.71 2.53 2.48
N PHE A 472 26.43 1.63 1.54
CA PHE A 472 25.63 0.44 1.84
C PHE A 472 26.01 -0.72 0.92
N THR A 473 25.82 -1.94 1.39
CA THR A 473 25.86 -3.14 0.57
C THR A 473 25.05 -4.24 1.25
N CYS A 474 24.47 -5.12 0.46
CA CYS A 474 23.72 -6.29 0.93
C CYS A 474 24.07 -7.42 -0.02
N ARG A 475 24.68 -8.49 0.48
CA ARG A 475 25.35 -9.53 -0.32
C ARG A 475 24.76 -10.88 0.03
N LYS A 476 24.47 -11.67 -1.00
CA LYS A 476 23.98 -13.04 -0.82
C LYS A 476 25.07 -13.91 -0.20
N GLY A 477 24.77 -14.53 0.94
CA GLY A 477 25.52 -15.58 1.60
C GLY A 477 25.60 -16.88 0.80
N PHE A 478 26.42 -17.82 1.25
CA PHE A 478 26.54 -19.16 0.68
C PHE A 478 25.57 -20.13 1.36
N LYS A 479 24.27 -19.96 1.03
CA LYS A 479 23.14 -20.79 1.48
C LYS A 479 22.29 -21.15 0.25
N PRO A 480 22.46 -22.33 -0.37
CA PRO A 480 21.77 -22.69 -1.62
C PRO A 480 20.25 -22.89 -1.47
N GLU A 481 19.77 -23.15 -0.25
CA GLU A 481 18.38 -23.44 0.08
C GLU A 481 17.49 -22.20 0.19
N SER A 482 18.07 -21.00 0.30
CA SER A 482 17.33 -19.75 0.46
C SER A 482 17.88 -18.63 -0.44
N PRO A 483 17.02 -17.69 -0.89
CA PRO A 483 17.49 -16.44 -1.51
C PRO A 483 18.16 -15.55 -0.45
N ASN A 484 18.61 -14.35 -0.84
CA ASN A 484 19.13 -13.40 0.15
C ASN A 484 17.98 -12.94 1.05
N GLN A 485 18.03 -13.29 2.33
CA GLN A 485 16.98 -13.00 3.30
C GLN A 485 17.18 -11.66 4.01
N ASP A 486 18.37 -11.06 3.92
CA ASP A 486 18.65 -9.71 4.43
C ASP A 486 17.92 -8.62 3.66
N SER A 487 17.48 -7.60 4.36
CA SER A 487 16.83 -6.40 3.84
C SER A 487 17.37 -5.15 4.53
N TRP A 488 17.34 -4.02 3.84
CA TRP A 488 17.75 -2.73 4.40
C TRP A 488 16.95 -1.57 3.83
N SER A 489 16.86 -0.49 4.59
CA SER A 489 16.17 0.75 4.19
C SER A 489 16.92 1.98 4.66
N LEU A 490 16.92 3.02 3.85
CA LEU A 490 17.40 4.35 4.17
C LEU A 490 16.40 5.36 3.63
N LEU A 491 15.81 6.14 4.53
CA LEU A 491 15.03 7.33 4.21
C LEU A 491 15.80 8.53 4.72
N LYS A 492 16.01 9.55 3.89
CA LYS A 492 16.63 10.80 4.33
C LYS A 492 15.86 11.99 3.79
N VAL A 493 15.52 12.87 4.72
CA VAL A 493 14.92 14.17 4.46
C VAL A 493 15.96 15.20 4.90
N GLU A 494 16.63 15.81 3.92
CA GLU A 494 17.75 16.72 4.20
C GLU A 494 17.36 17.80 5.22
N ASN A 495 18.26 18.03 6.16
CA ASN A 495 18.13 19.00 7.27
C ASN A 495 17.00 18.75 8.29
N LEU A 496 16.23 17.66 8.15
CA LEU A 496 15.17 17.32 9.12
C LEU A 496 15.50 16.04 9.87
N PHE A 497 15.48 14.90 9.18
CA PHE A 497 15.73 13.61 9.80
C PHE A 497 16.13 12.55 8.77
N SER A 498 16.66 11.43 9.26
CA SER A 498 16.83 10.19 8.51
C SER A 498 16.32 8.99 9.30
N ILE A 499 15.92 7.93 8.59
CA ILE A 499 15.58 6.63 9.16
C ILE A 499 16.40 5.57 8.44
N TYR A 500 17.19 4.83 9.19
CA TYR A 500 18.03 3.73 8.69
C TYR A 500 17.50 2.41 9.27
N GLY A 501 17.56 1.32 8.51
CA GLY A 501 17.10 0.02 8.97
C GLY A 501 17.85 -1.14 8.33
N VAL A 502 18.15 -2.16 9.12
CA VAL A 502 18.68 -3.47 8.69
C VAL A 502 17.78 -4.57 9.28
N TYR A 503 17.46 -5.56 8.46
CA TYR A 503 16.50 -6.62 8.75
C TYR A 503 17.02 -7.93 8.18
N ASP A 504 17.49 -8.83 9.03
CA ASP A 504 18.01 -10.13 8.65
C ASP A 504 16.91 -11.18 8.80
N GLY A 505 16.53 -11.79 7.67
CA GLY A 505 15.39 -12.68 7.58
C GLY A 505 15.76 -14.14 7.82
N HIS A 506 14.91 -14.87 8.54
CA HIS A 506 15.13 -16.30 8.80
C HIS A 506 13.88 -17.15 8.58
N GLY A 507 14.07 -18.46 8.54
CA GLY A 507 13.03 -19.42 8.18
C GLY A 507 12.78 -19.46 6.68
N GLN A 508 11.87 -20.34 6.24
CA GLN A 508 11.66 -20.64 4.82
C GLN A 508 11.27 -19.40 3.98
N LYS A 509 10.54 -18.46 4.61
CA LYS A 509 10.02 -17.23 4.00
C LYS A 509 10.55 -15.96 4.65
N GLY A 510 11.73 -16.03 5.29
CA GLY A 510 12.31 -14.86 5.97
C GLY A 510 12.55 -13.66 5.07
N HIS A 511 12.87 -13.87 3.78
CA HIS A 511 13.00 -12.78 2.79
C HIS A 511 11.68 -12.03 2.57
N ASP A 512 10.54 -12.72 2.58
CA ASP A 512 9.21 -12.11 2.45
C ASP A 512 8.90 -11.27 3.71
N VAL A 513 9.25 -11.77 4.90
CA VAL A 513 9.01 -11.07 6.18
C VAL A 513 9.94 -9.87 6.38
N SER A 514 11.24 -10.01 6.09
CA SER A 514 12.21 -8.91 6.20
C SER A 514 11.89 -7.79 5.23
N GLU A 515 11.47 -8.11 4.00
CA GLU A 515 10.98 -7.13 3.03
C GLU A 515 9.70 -6.43 3.51
N PHE A 516 8.77 -7.19 4.09
CA PHE A 516 7.53 -6.66 4.61
C PHE A 516 7.78 -5.63 5.73
N VAL A 517 8.65 -5.96 6.68
CA VAL A 517 9.02 -5.06 7.79
C VAL A 517 9.77 -3.83 7.26
N ARG A 518 10.76 -4.03 6.38
CA ARG A 518 11.52 -2.96 5.70
C ARG A 518 10.60 -1.93 5.04
N GLU A 519 9.54 -2.38 4.39
CA GLU A 519 8.61 -1.52 3.66
C GLU A 519 7.65 -0.76 4.58
N ASN A 520 7.21 -1.37 5.69
CA ASN A 520 6.07 -0.86 6.46
C ASN A 520 6.43 -0.26 7.82
N LEU A 521 7.52 -0.69 8.46
CA LEU A 521 7.93 -0.15 9.76
C LEU A 521 8.28 1.35 9.70
N PRO A 522 9.04 1.86 8.69
CA PRO A 522 9.26 3.30 8.55
C PRO A 522 7.96 4.10 8.35
N LYS A 523 6.95 3.51 7.67
CA LYS A 523 5.64 4.15 7.46
C LYS A 523 4.87 4.28 8.78
N LEU A 524 4.94 3.26 9.64
CA LEU A 524 4.32 3.30 10.97
C LEU A 524 4.96 4.37 11.86
N ILE A 525 6.29 4.44 11.87
CA ILE A 525 7.07 5.44 12.62
C ILE A 525 6.65 6.85 12.18
N LEU A 526 6.61 7.10 10.88
CA LEU A 526 6.26 8.41 10.34
C LEU A 526 4.79 8.77 10.55
N ARG A 527 3.85 7.82 10.57
CA ARG A 527 2.42 8.11 10.75
C ARG A 527 2.05 8.50 12.18
N ASP A 528 2.88 8.15 13.15
CA ASP A 528 2.59 8.40 14.53
C ASP A 528 2.83 9.88 14.86
N GLU A 529 1.79 10.59 15.32
CA GLU A 529 1.87 12.02 15.62
C GLU A 529 2.95 12.34 16.67
N ARG A 530 3.32 11.36 17.51
CA ARG A 530 4.43 11.52 18.48
C ARG A 530 5.77 11.76 17.81
N PHE A 531 5.93 11.41 16.53
CA PHE A 531 7.11 11.73 15.72
C PHE A 531 7.39 13.25 15.72
N LYS A 532 6.32 14.06 15.81
CA LYS A 532 6.41 15.53 15.87
C LYS A 532 6.59 16.05 17.30
N THR A 533 6.03 15.36 18.30
CA THR A 533 6.01 15.82 19.70
C THR A 533 7.20 15.34 20.52
N GLY A 534 8.00 14.39 20.01
CA GLY A 534 9.28 13.98 20.58
C GLY A 534 9.26 12.76 21.51
N ASP A 535 8.11 12.09 21.73
CA ASP A 535 8.06 10.85 22.52
C ASP A 535 8.48 9.63 21.67
N MET A 536 9.78 9.56 21.34
CA MET A 536 10.31 8.52 20.44
C MET A 536 10.33 7.15 21.09
N HIS A 537 10.53 7.07 22.41
CA HIS A 537 10.55 5.79 23.12
C HIS A 537 9.22 5.05 22.99
N SER A 538 8.12 5.69 23.35
CA SER A 538 6.80 5.04 23.26
C SER A 538 6.41 4.80 21.80
N LEU A 539 6.72 5.74 20.90
CA LEU A 539 6.45 5.60 19.47
C LEU A 539 7.14 4.39 18.86
N LEU A 540 8.44 4.21 19.09
CA LEU A 540 9.22 3.12 18.51
C LEU A 540 8.77 1.78 19.08
N LYS A 541 8.52 1.72 20.41
CA LYS A 541 7.96 0.52 21.04
C LYS A 541 6.63 0.12 20.41
N ASP A 542 5.68 1.06 20.33
CA ASP A 542 4.37 0.79 19.74
C ASP A 542 4.46 0.42 18.26
N SER A 543 5.43 0.96 17.52
CA SER A 543 5.62 0.65 16.10
C SER A 543 6.04 -0.81 15.88
N PHE A 544 6.89 -1.36 16.75
CA PHE A 544 7.30 -2.78 16.71
C PHE A 544 6.16 -3.74 17.07
N TRP A 545 5.37 -3.40 18.10
CA TRP A 545 4.16 -4.18 18.43
C TRP A 545 3.12 -4.12 17.30
N LYS A 546 2.85 -2.93 16.75
CA LYS A 546 1.92 -2.76 15.62
C LYS A 546 2.36 -3.54 14.40
N ILE A 547 3.65 -3.54 14.03
CA ILE A 547 4.09 -4.32 12.86
C ILE A 547 3.98 -5.83 13.11
N GLN A 548 4.22 -6.31 14.33
CA GLN A 548 4.00 -7.71 14.69
C GLN A 548 2.53 -8.12 14.54
N ASP A 549 1.59 -7.30 15.05
CA ASP A 549 0.15 -7.54 14.89
C ASP A 549 -0.27 -7.58 13.42
N ILE A 550 0.31 -6.69 12.61
CA ILE A 550 0.06 -6.65 11.16
C ILE A 550 0.60 -7.91 10.46
N ILE A 551 1.79 -8.39 10.84
CA ILE A 551 2.35 -9.64 10.33
C ILE A 551 1.41 -10.81 10.65
N GLY A 552 0.94 -10.90 11.91
CA GLY A 552 -0.04 -11.91 12.32
C GLY A 552 -1.31 -11.86 11.49
N PHE A 553 -1.86 -10.66 11.27
CA PHE A 553 -3.03 -10.48 10.42
C PHE A 553 -2.77 -10.90 8.96
N MET A 554 -1.62 -10.56 8.38
CA MET A 554 -1.32 -10.90 6.98
C MET A 554 -1.07 -12.39 6.75
N ASP A 555 -0.55 -13.08 7.76
CA ASP A 555 -0.46 -14.54 7.80
C ASP A 555 -1.85 -15.20 7.84
N GLU A 556 -2.76 -14.70 8.69
CA GLU A 556 -4.17 -15.16 8.70
C GLU A 556 -4.85 -14.99 7.34
N GLN A 557 -4.53 -13.93 6.60
CA GLN A 557 -5.04 -13.69 5.25
C GLN A 557 -4.27 -14.45 4.14
N GLN A 558 -3.26 -15.24 4.49
CA GLN A 558 -2.41 -16.00 3.55
C GLN A 558 -1.70 -15.11 2.52
N THR A 559 -1.43 -13.86 2.88
CA THR A 559 -0.71 -12.87 2.05
C THR A 559 0.75 -12.72 2.43
N LEU A 560 1.12 -13.20 3.62
CA LEU A 560 2.47 -13.38 4.12
C LEU A 560 2.54 -14.75 4.80
N SER A 561 3.71 -15.37 4.90
CA SER A 561 3.90 -16.64 5.62
C SER A 561 4.90 -16.44 6.73
N ALA A 562 4.42 -16.25 7.96
CA ALA A 562 5.21 -15.83 9.12
C ALA A 562 5.10 -16.76 10.34
N GLN A 563 4.40 -17.90 10.24
CA GLN A 563 4.31 -18.87 11.34
C GLN A 563 5.67 -19.34 11.86
N MET A 564 6.59 -19.63 10.94
CA MET A 564 7.95 -20.16 11.15
C MET A 564 8.98 -19.40 10.32
N SER A 565 8.70 -18.13 10.03
CA SER A 565 9.60 -17.24 9.33
C SER A 565 9.50 -15.86 9.94
N GLY A 566 10.65 -15.21 10.07
CA GLY A 566 10.77 -13.96 10.80
C GLY A 566 11.92 -13.12 10.29
N THR A 567 12.18 -12.05 11.01
CA THR A 567 13.30 -11.16 10.74
C THR A 567 13.79 -10.49 12.03
N THR A 568 15.08 -10.17 12.06
CA THR A 568 15.60 -9.12 12.93
C THR A 568 15.05 -7.76 12.51
N ALA A 569 15.19 -6.76 13.36
CA ALA A 569 14.99 -5.38 12.94
C ALA A 569 15.82 -4.47 13.83
N THR A 570 16.75 -3.72 13.22
CA THR A 570 17.51 -2.65 13.88
C THR A 570 17.28 -1.37 13.11
N VAL A 571 16.55 -0.45 13.73
CA VAL A 571 16.13 0.82 13.11
C VAL A 571 16.74 1.97 13.89
N ALA A 572 17.31 2.94 13.18
CA ALA A 572 17.84 4.17 13.75
C ALA A 572 17.14 5.39 13.14
N VAL A 573 16.49 6.19 13.99
CA VAL A 573 15.92 7.49 13.65
C VAL A 573 16.91 8.57 14.05
N HIS A 574 17.46 9.25 13.06
CA HIS A 574 18.42 10.34 13.23
C HIS A 574 17.70 11.68 13.05
N ASP A 575 17.49 12.40 14.15
CA ASP A 575 16.96 13.76 14.15
C ASP A 575 18.12 14.73 13.88
N HIS A 576 18.13 15.35 12.69
CA HIS A 576 19.19 16.27 12.28
C HIS A 576 19.07 17.65 12.94
N ILE A 577 17.89 18.01 13.44
CA ILE A 577 17.63 19.31 14.07
C ILE A 577 18.15 19.28 15.50
N GLN A 578 17.87 18.20 16.22
CA GLN A 578 18.31 18.01 17.61
C GLN A 578 19.69 17.35 17.72
N SER A 579 20.27 16.88 16.62
CA SER A 579 21.48 16.05 16.62
C SER A 579 21.33 14.84 17.55
N LYS A 580 20.22 14.11 17.42
CA LYS A 580 19.91 12.94 18.26
C LYS A 580 19.73 11.69 17.42
N LEU A 581 20.12 10.57 17.99
CA LEU A 581 19.93 9.25 17.41
C LEU A 581 19.08 8.39 18.36
N PHE A 582 17.95 7.90 17.86
CA PHE A 582 17.09 6.95 18.55
C PHE A 582 17.19 5.60 17.84
N LEU A 583 17.67 4.58 18.54
CA LEU A 583 17.75 3.22 18.03
C LEU A 583 16.68 2.37 18.67
N ALA A 584 16.00 1.54 17.88
CA ALA A 584 15.11 0.50 18.36
C ALA A 584 15.50 -0.81 17.67
N HIS A 585 15.73 -1.87 18.45
CA HIS A 585 16.15 -3.15 17.89
C HIS A 585 15.54 -4.38 18.56
N VAL A 586 15.40 -5.44 17.77
CA VAL A 586 15.15 -6.82 18.20
C VAL A 586 16.14 -7.75 17.48
N ALA A 587 16.48 -8.87 18.12
CA ALA A 587 17.52 -9.82 17.69
C ALA A 587 18.95 -9.25 17.78
N ASP A 588 19.80 -9.56 16.80
CA ASP A 588 21.26 -9.46 16.82
C ASP A 588 21.87 -8.83 15.55
N SER A 589 21.08 -8.07 14.79
CA SER A 589 21.67 -7.09 13.86
C SER A 589 22.14 -5.87 14.64
N THR A 590 23.46 -5.67 14.75
CA THR A 590 24.03 -4.69 15.69
C THR A 590 24.24 -3.30 15.05
N ALA A 591 24.04 -2.25 15.84
CA ALA A 591 24.46 -0.88 15.51
C ALA A 591 25.67 -0.45 16.35
N VAL A 592 26.66 0.17 15.70
CA VAL A 592 27.93 0.60 16.29
C VAL A 592 28.24 2.05 15.91
N LEU A 593 28.61 2.86 16.91
CA LEU A 593 29.08 4.23 16.74
C LEU A 593 30.61 4.28 16.78
N GLY A 594 31.21 4.74 15.69
CA GLY A 594 32.61 5.15 15.66
C GLY A 594 32.76 6.58 16.18
N LYS A 595 33.44 6.74 17.32
CA LYS A 595 33.66 8.03 17.98
C LYS A 595 35.15 8.28 18.15
N PHE A 596 35.62 9.48 17.84
CA PHE A 596 37.00 9.86 18.14
C PHE A 596 37.19 10.01 19.66
N GLU A 597 38.32 9.52 20.18
CA GLU A 597 38.63 9.64 21.62
C GLU A 597 38.80 11.11 22.04
N ASP A 598 39.34 11.93 21.15
CA ASP A 598 39.58 13.35 21.39
C ASP A 598 39.55 14.17 20.08
N ALA A 599 39.71 15.49 20.22
CA ALA A 599 39.71 16.43 19.10
C ALA A 599 40.89 16.27 18.13
N SER A 600 41.93 15.49 18.46
CA SER A 600 43.04 15.20 17.54
C SER A 600 42.62 14.29 16.39
N ARG A 601 41.48 13.56 16.54
CA ARG A 601 40.92 12.64 15.54
C ARG A 601 41.91 11.56 15.06
N LYS A 602 42.90 11.21 15.88
CA LYS A 602 43.90 10.17 15.56
C LYS A 602 43.47 8.76 15.90
N LYS A 603 42.66 8.60 16.94
CA LYS A 603 42.20 7.31 17.43
C LYS A 603 40.67 7.31 17.51
N ILE A 604 40.08 6.30 16.89
CA ILE A 604 38.64 6.07 16.88
C ILE A 604 38.33 4.86 17.74
N GLN A 605 37.32 4.99 18.60
CA GLN A 605 36.78 3.90 19.40
C GLN A 605 35.43 3.48 18.83
N ALA A 606 35.13 2.19 18.95
CA ALA A 606 33.82 1.64 18.62
C ALA A 606 32.96 1.54 19.88
N ILE A 607 31.75 2.10 19.82
CA ILE A 607 30.76 2.04 20.89
C ILE A 607 29.55 1.29 20.35
N GLN A 608 29.37 0.06 20.80
CA GLN A 608 28.19 -0.73 20.45
C GLN A 608 26.94 -0.10 21.08
N LEU A 609 25.97 0.27 20.25
CA LEU A 609 24.76 0.99 20.66
C LEU A 609 23.60 0.04 21.01
N THR A 610 23.62 -1.18 20.46
CA THR A 610 22.57 -2.19 20.64
C THR A 610 23.13 -3.43 21.33
N ARG A 611 22.35 -4.03 22.22
CA ARG A 611 22.69 -5.31 22.87
C ARG A 611 22.07 -6.45 22.07
N ASP A 612 22.89 -7.40 21.61
CA ASP A 612 22.38 -8.56 20.86
C ASP A 612 21.54 -9.46 21.78
N HIS A 613 20.33 -9.78 21.35
CA HIS A 613 19.37 -10.53 22.16
C HIS A 613 19.63 -12.05 22.12
N LYS A 614 20.79 -12.49 22.64
CA LYS A 614 21.18 -13.91 22.66
C LYS A 614 20.38 -14.70 23.73
N PRO A 615 19.88 -15.92 23.43
CA PRO A 615 18.99 -16.67 24.33
C PRO A 615 19.57 -17.03 25.70
N ASN A 616 20.89 -17.10 25.84
CA ASN A 616 21.57 -17.45 27.09
C ASN A 616 21.78 -16.27 28.04
N LEU A 617 21.46 -15.03 27.64
CA LEU A 617 21.48 -13.90 28.55
C LEU A 617 20.49 -14.13 29.71
N LYS A 618 20.89 -13.76 30.93
CA LYS A 618 20.15 -14.13 32.16
C LYS A 618 18.70 -13.65 32.13
N ASP A 619 18.48 -12.42 31.68
CA ASP A 619 17.18 -11.77 31.54
C ASP A 619 16.37 -12.36 30.37
N GLU A 620 16.97 -12.54 29.19
CA GLU A 620 16.29 -13.15 28.04
C GLU A 620 15.87 -14.60 28.31
N LYS A 621 16.77 -15.40 28.90
CA LYS A 621 16.50 -16.77 29.31
C LYS A 621 15.36 -16.85 30.31
N ALA A 622 15.36 -15.96 31.32
CA ALA A 622 14.29 -15.90 32.30
C ALA A 622 12.94 -15.54 31.66
N ARG A 623 12.90 -14.62 30.69
CA ARG A 623 11.68 -14.31 29.92
C ARG A 623 11.18 -15.54 29.16
N ILE A 624 12.06 -16.19 28.40
CA ILE A 624 11.73 -17.37 27.59
C ILE A 624 11.15 -18.50 28.45
N GLU A 625 11.84 -18.84 29.56
CA GLU A 625 11.43 -19.92 30.45
C GLU A 625 10.12 -19.58 31.19
N LYS A 626 9.91 -18.31 31.58
CA LYS A 626 8.66 -17.83 32.17
C LYS A 626 7.49 -17.94 31.20
N ALA A 627 7.72 -17.71 29.90
CA ALA A 627 6.73 -17.89 28.84
C ALA A 627 6.50 -19.36 28.45
N GLY A 628 7.22 -20.31 29.07
CA GLY A 628 7.09 -21.74 28.83
C GLY A 628 8.02 -22.30 27.74
N GLY A 629 8.86 -21.46 27.13
CA GLY A 629 9.91 -21.87 26.20
C GLY A 629 11.13 -22.48 26.90
N ARG A 630 12.12 -22.90 26.10
CA ARG A 630 13.35 -23.52 26.56
C ARG A 630 14.55 -22.94 25.83
N VAL A 631 15.62 -22.68 26.58
CA VAL A 631 16.93 -22.31 26.02
C VAL A 631 17.83 -23.53 26.07
N VAL A 632 18.29 -23.98 24.91
CA VAL A 632 19.09 -25.21 24.77
C VAL A 632 20.39 -24.89 24.05
N PHE A 633 21.51 -25.31 24.62
CA PHE A 633 22.81 -25.26 23.94
C PHE A 633 22.84 -26.28 22.81
N ASP A 634 23.26 -25.87 21.61
CA ASP A 634 23.26 -26.74 20.43
C ASP A 634 24.40 -27.75 20.38
N GLY A 635 25.32 -27.69 21.35
CA GLY A 635 26.46 -28.60 21.48
C GLY A 635 27.73 -28.08 20.81
N TYR A 636 27.68 -26.94 20.13
CA TYR A 636 28.82 -26.32 19.46
C TYR A 636 29.15 -24.96 20.06
N ALA A 637 28.38 -23.93 19.69
CA ALA A 637 28.70 -22.54 20.02
C ALA A 637 27.47 -21.72 20.43
N ASN A 638 26.27 -22.12 20.01
CA ASN A 638 25.09 -21.26 20.12
C ASN A 638 24.02 -21.84 21.06
N HIS A 639 23.25 -20.94 21.66
CA HIS A 639 22.04 -21.29 22.39
C HIS A 639 20.83 -21.01 21.54
N ARG A 640 19.86 -21.93 21.54
CA ARG A 640 18.67 -21.88 20.72
C ARG A 640 17.40 -21.86 21.54
N VAL A 641 16.40 -21.12 21.06
CA VAL A 641 15.06 -21.03 21.64
C VAL A 641 14.17 -22.11 21.04
N TYR A 642 13.52 -22.89 21.91
CA TYR A 642 12.60 -23.95 21.54
C TYR A 642 11.31 -23.91 22.34
N ALA A 643 10.21 -24.33 21.72
CA ALA A 643 8.94 -24.57 22.38
C ALA A 643 9.05 -25.70 23.42
N LYS A 644 8.15 -25.68 24.41
CA LYS A 644 8.15 -26.64 25.52
C LYS A 644 8.22 -28.09 25.05
N ASN A 645 7.37 -28.46 24.08
CA ASN A 645 7.18 -29.83 23.61
C ASN A 645 7.68 -30.07 22.17
N GLY A 646 8.53 -29.21 21.63
CA GLY A 646 8.97 -29.29 20.23
C GLY A 646 10.40 -28.82 20.00
N ARG A 647 10.95 -29.16 18.83
CA ARG A 647 12.24 -28.64 18.33
C ARG A 647 12.04 -27.52 17.30
N TYR A 648 11.10 -26.60 17.58
CA TYR A 648 10.86 -25.36 16.83
C TYR A 648 10.75 -24.19 17.83
N PRO A 649 10.96 -22.93 17.40
CA PRO A 649 11.47 -22.54 16.09
C PRO A 649 12.97 -22.84 15.91
N GLY A 650 13.73 -22.98 16.99
CA GLY A 650 15.16 -23.30 16.94
C GLY A 650 16.06 -22.10 16.62
N LEU A 651 15.62 -20.90 16.98
CA LEU A 651 16.32 -19.64 16.72
C LEU A 651 17.53 -19.45 17.63
N ASN A 652 18.63 -18.92 17.10
CA ASN A 652 19.82 -18.47 17.83
C ASN A 652 19.65 -17.09 18.50
N MET A 653 18.47 -16.49 18.37
CA MET A 653 18.06 -15.18 18.89
C MET A 653 16.78 -15.30 19.72
N SER A 654 16.60 -14.42 20.69
CA SER A 654 15.48 -14.47 21.65
C SER A 654 14.34 -13.49 21.37
N ARG A 655 14.58 -12.52 20.47
CA ARG A 655 13.59 -11.54 20.00
C ARG A 655 13.62 -11.50 18.49
N CYS A 656 12.48 -11.29 17.85
CA CYS A 656 12.33 -11.18 16.40
C CYS A 656 10.94 -10.64 16.05
N LEU A 657 10.78 -10.16 14.82
CA LEU A 657 9.47 -9.94 14.19
C LEU A 657 9.10 -11.16 13.34
N GLY A 658 7.80 -11.43 13.19
CA GLY A 658 7.31 -12.67 12.57
C GLY A 658 7.34 -13.84 13.55
N ASP A 659 7.71 -15.03 13.08
CA ASP A 659 7.78 -16.29 13.84
C ASP A 659 6.62 -16.46 14.82
N LEU A 660 5.40 -16.44 14.32
CA LEU A 660 4.18 -16.40 15.14
C LEU A 660 4.11 -17.59 16.12
N LEU A 661 4.58 -18.78 15.73
CA LEU A 661 4.69 -19.92 16.64
C LEU A 661 5.81 -19.75 17.68
N GLY A 662 6.92 -19.10 17.30
CA GLY A 662 7.99 -18.75 18.24
C GLY A 662 7.51 -17.82 19.34
N HIS A 663 6.68 -16.83 18.98
CA HIS A 663 6.05 -15.92 19.93
C HIS A 663 5.02 -16.65 20.81
N ALA A 664 4.14 -17.45 20.19
CA ALA A 664 3.06 -18.11 20.90
C ALA A 664 3.52 -19.24 21.83
N GLU A 665 4.58 -19.98 21.48
CA GLU A 665 4.91 -21.26 22.15
C GLU A 665 6.35 -21.38 22.65
N ALA A 666 7.26 -20.49 22.21
CA ALA A 666 8.68 -20.56 22.54
C ALA A 666 9.21 -19.33 23.31
N GLY A 667 8.38 -18.29 23.52
CA GLY A 667 8.75 -17.10 24.29
C GLY A 667 9.61 -16.09 23.53
N CYS A 668 9.60 -16.13 22.20
CA CYS A 668 10.13 -15.04 21.37
C CYS A 668 9.33 -13.74 21.62
N SER A 669 9.97 -12.59 21.47
CA SER A 669 9.34 -11.28 21.72
C SER A 669 9.63 -10.30 20.59
N CYS A 670 8.65 -9.44 20.26
CA CYS A 670 8.82 -8.28 19.39
C CYS A 670 9.12 -6.98 20.17
N ASP A 671 9.20 -7.02 21.50
CA ASP A 671 9.43 -5.82 22.32
C ASP A 671 10.85 -5.29 22.10
N PRO A 672 11.03 -4.10 21.48
CA PRO A 672 12.35 -3.61 21.14
C PRO A 672 13.08 -3.05 22.36
N GLU A 673 14.39 -3.18 22.37
CA GLU A 673 15.23 -2.31 23.20
C GLU A 673 15.46 -0.98 22.50
N ILE A 674 15.31 0.11 23.25
CA ILE A 674 15.39 1.48 22.70
C ILE A 674 16.52 2.25 23.37
N LYS A 675 17.39 2.83 22.56
CA LYS A 675 18.54 3.63 22.99
C LYS A 675 18.48 5.03 22.39
N GLU A 676 18.56 6.04 23.24
CA GLU A 676 18.76 7.44 22.83
C GLU A 676 20.24 7.82 22.99
N VAL A 677 20.77 8.55 22.00
CA VAL A 677 22.15 9.05 21.95
C VAL A 677 22.15 10.50 21.46
N ASP A 678 22.71 11.40 22.26
CA ASP A 678 23.04 12.77 21.82
C ASP A 678 24.32 12.75 20.99
N LEU A 679 24.26 13.23 19.74
CA LEU A 679 25.40 13.28 18.83
C LEU A 679 26.21 14.56 19.06
N GLY A 680 27.51 14.39 19.24
CA GLY A 680 28.50 15.45 19.39
C GLY A 680 29.53 15.47 18.24
N PRO A 681 30.47 16.44 18.28
CA PRO A 681 31.41 16.70 17.18
C PRO A 681 32.48 15.61 16.97
N LEU A 682 32.62 14.69 17.94
CA LEU A 682 33.55 13.56 17.87
C LEU A 682 32.88 12.29 17.30
N ASP A 683 31.55 12.28 17.18
CA ASP A 683 30.80 11.17 16.63
C ASP A 683 30.96 11.19 15.10
N HIS A 684 31.57 10.14 14.56
CA HIS A 684 32.11 10.16 13.20
C HIS A 684 31.29 9.31 12.25
N VAL A 685 31.06 8.05 12.64
CA VAL A 685 30.46 7.02 11.78
C VAL A 685 29.42 6.24 12.56
N LEU A 686 28.30 5.95 11.93
CA LEU A 686 27.32 4.97 12.38
C LEU A 686 27.33 3.77 11.42
N LEU A 687 27.47 2.56 11.98
CA LEU A 687 27.33 1.29 11.29
C LEU A 687 26.08 0.58 11.79
N LEU A 688 25.22 0.13 10.88
CA LEU A 688 24.18 -0.86 11.13
C LEU A 688 24.48 -2.05 10.24
N CYS A 689 24.70 -3.24 10.81
CA CYS A 689 25.00 -4.44 10.03
C CYS A 689 24.22 -5.66 10.54
N SER A 690 23.99 -6.65 9.67
CA SER A 690 23.50 -7.99 10.06
C SER A 690 24.61 -8.81 10.74
N ASP A 691 24.25 -9.93 11.35
CA ASP A 691 25.20 -10.80 12.04
C ASP A 691 26.23 -11.42 11.07
N GLY A 692 25.91 -11.50 9.77
CA GLY A 692 26.85 -11.85 8.72
C GLY A 692 28.13 -11.00 8.70
N VAL A 693 28.13 -9.80 9.28
CA VAL A 693 29.36 -9.02 9.56
C VAL A 693 29.95 -9.37 10.92
N TRP A 694 29.12 -9.38 11.96
CA TRP A 694 29.55 -9.40 13.36
C TRP A 694 30.05 -10.75 13.86
N GLU A 695 29.73 -11.86 13.18
CA GLU A 695 30.15 -13.20 13.57
C GLU A 695 31.68 -13.31 13.69
N PHE A 696 32.42 -12.74 12.73
CA PHE A 696 33.89 -12.85 12.67
C PHE A 696 34.62 -11.51 12.62
N ILE A 697 33.92 -10.38 12.75
CA ILE A 697 34.53 -9.04 12.79
C ILE A 697 34.06 -8.31 14.05
N THR A 698 35.01 -7.86 14.85
CA THR A 698 34.69 -7.08 16.05
C THR A 698 34.27 -5.64 15.70
N PRO A 699 33.46 -4.98 16.54
CA PRO A 699 33.08 -3.56 16.35
C PRO A 699 34.27 -2.63 16.12
N THR A 700 35.37 -2.84 16.86
CA THR A 700 36.59 -2.04 16.76
C THR A 700 37.28 -2.21 15.41
N GLU A 701 37.39 -3.44 14.91
CA GLU A 701 37.96 -3.73 13.59
C GLU A 701 37.11 -3.11 12.48
N ALA A 702 35.78 -3.27 12.55
CA ALA A 702 34.85 -2.73 11.56
C ALA A 702 34.94 -1.20 11.45
N VAL A 703 34.90 -0.50 12.60
CA VAL A 703 35.03 0.97 12.65
C VAL A 703 36.39 1.44 12.14
N THR A 704 37.47 0.75 12.52
CA THR A 704 38.83 1.09 12.06
C THR A 704 38.93 0.95 10.55
N LEU A 705 38.44 -0.16 9.99
CA LEU A 705 38.47 -0.44 8.56
C LEU A 705 37.70 0.62 7.75
N VAL A 706 36.45 0.94 8.13
CA VAL A 706 35.65 1.90 7.34
C VAL A 706 36.16 3.33 7.47
N HIS A 707 36.77 3.68 8.61
CA HIS A 707 37.34 5.01 8.85
C HIS A 707 38.48 5.34 7.87
N GLU A 708 39.29 4.37 7.44
CA GLU A 708 40.43 4.56 6.53
C GLU A 708 40.04 5.16 5.16
N PHE A 709 38.79 4.97 4.72
CA PHE A 709 38.33 5.41 3.40
C PHE A 709 37.85 6.87 3.38
N GLY A 710 37.34 7.37 4.50
CA GLY A 710 36.70 8.68 4.63
C GLY A 710 35.32 8.80 3.94
N PRO A 711 34.57 9.91 4.17
CA PRO A 711 33.17 10.03 3.77
C PRO A 711 32.92 9.91 2.25
N ALA A 712 33.80 10.49 1.42
CA ALA A 712 33.66 10.48 -0.03
C ALA A 712 33.78 9.06 -0.65
N LYS A 713 34.27 8.08 0.11
CA LYS A 713 34.44 6.68 -0.31
C LYS A 713 33.56 5.74 0.51
N ALA A 714 32.48 6.23 1.11
CA ALA A 714 31.61 5.45 1.99
C ALA A 714 31.08 4.15 1.32
N MET A 715 30.68 4.19 0.04
CA MET A 715 30.27 2.98 -0.69
C MET A 715 31.39 1.93 -0.76
N VAL A 716 32.61 2.36 -1.08
CA VAL A 716 33.79 1.45 -1.16
C VAL A 716 34.13 0.88 0.20
N ALA A 717 34.00 1.68 1.26
CA ALA A 717 34.23 1.25 2.63
C ALA A 717 33.21 0.15 3.06
N ALA A 718 31.93 0.35 2.74
CA ALA A 718 30.89 -0.64 3.03
C ALA A 718 31.13 -1.95 2.26
N GLU A 719 31.49 -1.87 0.98
CA GLU A 719 31.84 -3.05 0.17
C GLU A 719 33.09 -3.77 0.68
N ARG A 720 34.11 -3.02 1.11
CA ARG A 720 35.34 -3.59 1.70
C ARG A 720 35.05 -4.33 3.00
N LEU A 721 34.19 -3.78 3.85
CA LEU A 721 33.77 -4.43 5.10
C LEU A 721 32.99 -5.71 4.82
N ALA A 722 32.04 -5.69 3.89
CA ALA A 722 31.29 -6.90 3.51
C ALA A 722 32.19 -7.98 2.88
N LYS A 723 33.22 -7.57 2.12
CA LYS A 723 34.21 -8.51 1.56
C LYS A 723 35.08 -9.12 2.65
N GLU A 724 35.51 -8.33 3.64
CA GLU A 724 36.24 -8.84 4.80
C GLU A 724 35.43 -9.90 5.53
N ALA A 725 34.14 -9.60 5.77
CA ALA A 725 33.24 -10.53 6.46
C ALA A 725 33.13 -11.84 5.69
N TRP A 726 32.88 -11.76 4.38
CA TRP A 726 32.83 -12.94 3.51
C TRP A 726 34.10 -13.80 3.58
N ASP A 727 35.28 -13.17 3.52
CA ASP A 727 36.55 -13.91 3.55
C ASP A 727 36.77 -14.62 4.89
N ARG A 728 36.40 -13.99 6.01
CA ARG A 728 36.47 -14.62 7.33
C ARG A 728 35.48 -15.77 7.47
N TRP A 729 34.25 -15.63 6.97
CA TRP A 729 33.30 -16.75 6.92
C TRP A 729 33.86 -17.95 6.15
N ILE A 730 34.43 -17.73 4.95
CA ILE A 730 35.06 -18.81 4.17
C ILE A 730 36.22 -19.46 4.92
N GLN A 731 37.03 -18.66 5.64
CA GLN A 731 38.17 -19.16 6.39
C GLN A 731 37.77 -19.97 7.62
N GLU A 732 36.85 -19.46 8.44
CA GLU A 732 36.46 -20.07 9.72
C GLU A 732 35.51 -21.27 9.53
N GLU A 733 34.57 -21.19 8.57
CA GLU A 733 33.61 -22.26 8.26
C GLU A 733 34.09 -23.20 7.14
N GLY A 734 35.34 -23.07 6.69
CA GLY A 734 35.94 -23.91 5.65
C GLY A 734 35.19 -23.89 4.31
N GLY A 735 34.48 -22.79 4.02
CA GLY A 735 33.66 -22.61 2.82
C GLY A 735 32.35 -23.40 2.81
N ALA A 736 31.90 -23.93 3.95
CA ALA A 736 30.66 -24.70 4.04
C ALA A 736 29.40 -23.82 4.01
N VAL A 737 29.44 -22.69 4.71
CA VAL A 737 28.32 -21.74 4.82
C VAL A 737 28.85 -20.32 4.97
N VAL A 738 28.13 -19.36 4.41
CA VAL A 738 28.34 -17.92 4.66
C VAL A 738 26.96 -17.30 4.84
N ASP A 739 26.76 -16.48 5.87
CA ASP A 739 25.50 -15.77 6.01
C ASP A 739 25.30 -14.68 4.95
N ASP A 740 24.06 -14.20 4.79
CA ASP A 740 23.79 -12.97 4.07
C ASP A 740 24.46 -11.79 4.82
N ILE A 741 25.05 -10.86 4.09
CA ILE A 741 25.90 -9.81 4.66
C ILE A 741 25.35 -8.45 4.28
N THR A 742 24.89 -7.68 5.26
CA THR A 742 24.39 -6.32 5.07
C THR A 742 25.17 -5.31 5.89
N VAL A 743 25.57 -4.22 5.25
CA VAL A 743 26.24 -3.07 5.85
C VAL A 743 25.49 -1.81 5.44
N VAL A 744 25.11 -0.99 6.42
CA VAL A 744 24.69 0.40 6.23
C VAL A 744 25.64 1.29 7.02
N LEU A 745 26.36 2.16 6.32
CA LEU A 745 27.41 3.03 6.82
C LEU A 745 27.04 4.49 6.61
N ILE A 746 27.03 5.27 7.69
CA ILE A 746 26.71 6.71 7.66
C ILE A 746 27.86 7.49 8.29
N PHE A 747 28.45 8.42 7.56
CA PHE A 747 29.33 9.45 8.11
C PHE A 747 28.50 10.68 8.49
N PHE A 748 28.57 11.10 9.77
CA PHE A 748 27.77 12.24 10.25
C PHE A 748 28.23 13.59 9.66
N ASN A 749 29.51 13.72 9.29
CA ASN A 749 30.11 14.95 8.74
C ASN A 749 30.72 14.71 7.35
N PRO A 750 29.92 14.73 6.27
CA PRO A 750 30.38 14.38 4.92
C PRO A 750 31.27 15.44 4.26
N SER A 751 31.19 16.70 4.69
CA SER A 751 31.87 17.85 4.07
C SER A 751 33.28 18.15 4.62
N GLY A 752 33.76 17.39 5.60
CA GLY A 752 35.13 17.52 6.14
C GLY A 752 35.46 18.88 6.80
N ARG A 753 34.51 19.81 6.92
CA ARG A 753 34.71 21.09 7.58
C ARG A 753 34.58 20.90 9.08
N SER A 754 35.70 21.05 9.78
CA SER A 754 35.70 21.39 11.20
C SER A 754 34.98 22.73 11.37
N ASN A 755 33.80 22.72 11.98
CA ASN A 755 33.38 23.89 12.74
C ASN A 755 34.18 23.94 14.05
#